data_AF-A0A229UZK4-F1
#
_entry.id   AF-A0A229UZK4-F1
#
_cell.length_a   1.000
_cell.length_b   1.000
_cell.length_c   1.000
_cell.angle_alpha   90.00
_cell.angle_beta   90.00
_cell.angle_gamma   90.00
#
_symmetry.space_group_name_H-M   'P 1'
#
loop_
_entity.id
_entity.type
_entity.pdbx_description
1 polymer ?
#
loop_
_entity_poly.entity_id
_entity_poly.type
_entity_poly.pdbx_seq_one_letter_code
_entity_poly.pdbx_strand_id
1 'polypeptide(L)'
;MYLFKKTLEFFTTKQKCIVLVSYFIILTLICLNFALNRIYFSDFYPANGDFQNYNGYRRLLEGQTPFQDFFYYLGLGPLYINSIPLLFLGNNFTSSLFATNFITSFMFALSVYVISRCNNLSNVKSLLLTLVLLLSACNYTGFSIVSEFFKRYDFLYYVQPGNSDRMVRAFLPFLLILVFIICNKLKFKHVLFKNSYFISTLYGLLIGFSISWSNDYGISVFIAGSFIMVLLNLKFEKKFLYNILLYFIGCLTGCYFIVNILTFGNFSNWLDYNFLGVAKYQFWYYATGYQSKLLTLSDFPINLELLFCLLFIFYYSIKIKKKKHTINEVYLLFLFLTSMIAGYAYAINSEKQGLFWPVYMILYITIFSKLIQNVSVKNMKLTLTLNTVLIIAGLYLSFFHLDETIGRLHSKRETFVPELNGYLSKYGKELNIASNKVIKTNDVFSTYASALEVLSNQYQSSGMDYIIHVLGDKYRTKYLDKFHSLQPEFVTTMREDFFPYELWVKRANWFFYRELLTSYKAEAITPYSTIWKKQINENIYNNNVQYSIEQKSENSVEIIAKTDDKLNNVIVDFSISYRSQWNNKRFFGFGLRKIVSVQDGWSSEKVNDLGTAGGYNLPDTAELINIPVRIINGEGRTVLSAYPANMTNLRVSEFKALKIISDVPSNLSSLNNLYKLENIKVENLTDVNWQNGINKNQNIALIKNTLENKATIEGANYLITKNGNKIKIERIQYPDNEWIYVVLESVNEEIRYPNEIKFSSQ
;
A
#
# COMPACT_ATOMS: atom_id res chain seq x y z
N MET A 1 -9.30 -16.99 61.31
CA MET A 1 -9.91 -15.85 60.57
C MET A 1 -8.97 -15.22 59.54
N TYR A 2 -7.72 -14.86 59.89
CA TYR A 2 -6.72 -14.31 58.95
C TYR A 2 -6.36 -15.26 57.79
N LEU A 3 -6.11 -16.55 58.09
CA LEU A 3 -5.85 -17.59 57.09
C LEU A 3 -7.04 -17.76 56.12
N PHE A 4 -8.27 -17.82 56.62
CA PHE A 4 -9.47 -17.94 55.79
C PHE A 4 -9.64 -16.75 54.83
N LYS A 5 -9.38 -15.53 55.30
CA LYS A 5 -9.41 -14.31 54.47
C LYS A 5 -8.33 -14.34 53.38
N LYS A 6 -7.09 -14.74 53.71
CA LYS A 6 -5.99 -14.92 52.76
C LYS A 6 -6.30 -15.99 51.71
N THR A 7 -6.90 -17.11 52.13
CA THR A 7 -7.30 -18.19 51.23
C THR A 7 -8.40 -17.72 50.28
N LEU A 8 -9.41 -16.99 50.78
CA LEU A 8 -10.48 -16.40 49.95
C LEU A 8 -9.94 -15.34 48.97
N GLU A 9 -9.01 -14.49 49.40
CA GLU A 9 -8.30 -13.52 48.54
C GLU A 9 -7.45 -14.21 47.47
N PHE A 10 -6.80 -15.32 47.82
CA PHE A 10 -6.02 -16.13 46.88
C PHE A 10 -6.91 -16.79 45.81
N PHE A 11 -8.02 -17.43 46.20
CA PHE A 11 -8.98 -18.04 45.27
C PHE A 11 -9.65 -17.00 44.36
N THR A 12 -10.05 -15.85 44.89
CA THR A 12 -10.65 -14.76 44.11
C THR A 12 -9.65 -14.11 43.14
N THR A 13 -8.37 -14.05 43.51
CA THR A 13 -7.31 -13.57 42.61
C THR A 13 -7.06 -14.56 41.47
N LYS A 14 -6.96 -15.86 41.78
CA LYS A 14 -6.80 -16.92 40.78
C LYS A 14 -7.97 -16.97 39.79
N GLN A 15 -9.21 -16.88 40.27
CA GLN A 15 -10.40 -16.83 39.43
C GLN A 15 -10.42 -15.61 38.50
N LYS A 16 -10.05 -14.42 39.00
CA LYS A 16 -9.92 -13.22 38.17
C LYS A 16 -8.85 -13.38 37.09
N CYS A 17 -7.70 -13.97 37.43
CA CYS A 17 -6.65 -14.27 36.45
C CYS A 17 -7.15 -15.20 35.34
N ILE A 18 -7.86 -16.28 35.70
CA ILE A 18 -8.44 -17.22 34.72
C ILE A 18 -9.38 -16.49 33.77
N VAL A 19 -10.34 -15.69 34.29
CA VAL A 19 -11.27 -14.91 33.46
C VAL A 19 -10.53 -14.00 32.47
N LEU A 20 -9.50 -13.30 32.92
CA LEU A 20 -8.73 -12.40 32.06
C LEU A 20 -7.94 -13.15 30.97
N VAL A 21 -7.30 -14.26 31.35
CA VAL A 21 -6.57 -15.12 30.40
C VAL A 21 -7.53 -15.71 29.38
N SER A 22 -8.70 -16.19 29.79
CA SER A 22 -9.71 -16.73 28.87
C SER A 22 -10.18 -15.71 27.84
N TYR A 23 -10.51 -14.47 28.24
CA TYR A 23 -10.86 -13.43 27.28
C TYR A 23 -9.71 -13.09 26.33
N PHE A 24 -8.47 -13.04 26.83
CA PHE A 24 -7.31 -12.80 25.97
C PHE A 24 -7.09 -13.92 24.96
N ILE A 25 -7.29 -15.18 25.36
CA ILE A 25 -7.26 -16.34 24.46
C ILE A 25 -8.35 -16.19 23.39
N ILE A 26 -9.59 -15.87 23.76
CA ILE A 26 -10.70 -15.66 22.80
C ILE A 26 -10.32 -14.59 21.76
N LEU A 27 -9.83 -13.43 22.20
CA LEU A 27 -9.39 -12.36 21.30
C LEU A 27 -8.29 -12.82 20.33
N THR A 28 -7.32 -13.58 20.84
CA THR A 28 -6.22 -14.11 20.04
C THR A 28 -6.72 -15.13 19.02
N LEU A 29 -7.66 -16.00 19.39
CA LEU A 29 -8.29 -16.96 18.48
C LEU A 29 -9.08 -16.28 17.37
N ILE A 30 -9.77 -15.16 17.67
CA ILE A 30 -10.46 -14.35 16.67
C ILE A 30 -9.48 -13.72 15.68
N CYS A 31 -8.37 -13.14 16.17
CA CYS A 31 -7.32 -12.58 15.32
C CYS A 31 -6.67 -13.66 14.44
N LEU A 32 -6.43 -14.85 15.02
CA LEU A 32 -5.92 -16.02 14.30
C LEU A 32 -6.87 -16.46 13.19
N ASN A 33 -8.15 -16.60 13.50
CA ASN A 33 -9.17 -16.97 12.53
C ASN A 33 -9.27 -15.92 11.41
N PHE A 34 -9.22 -14.64 11.73
CA PHE A 34 -9.21 -13.56 10.74
C PHE A 34 -8.02 -13.68 9.78
N ALA A 35 -6.81 -13.91 10.31
CA ALA A 35 -5.61 -14.11 9.51
C ALA A 35 -5.64 -15.38 8.65
N LEU A 36 -6.17 -16.50 9.19
CA LEU A 36 -6.34 -17.74 8.43
C LEU A 36 -7.34 -17.59 7.30
N ASN A 37 -8.45 -16.86 7.53
CA ASN A 37 -9.41 -16.56 6.46
C ASN A 37 -8.78 -15.73 5.34
N ARG A 38 -7.86 -14.81 5.67
CA ARG A 38 -7.16 -14.01 4.66
C ARG A 38 -6.32 -14.85 3.71
N ILE A 39 -5.72 -15.94 4.17
CA ILE A 39 -4.87 -16.81 3.34
C ILE A 39 -5.63 -17.93 2.63
N TYR A 40 -6.95 -18.02 2.82
CA TYR A 40 -7.79 -18.96 2.05
C TYR A 40 -7.55 -18.82 0.54
N PHE A 41 -7.51 -17.57 0.07
CA PHE A 41 -6.85 -17.20 -1.17
C PHE A 41 -5.77 -16.17 -0.89
N SER A 42 -4.57 -16.45 -1.36
CA SER A 42 -3.43 -15.52 -1.32
C SER A 42 -3.52 -14.48 -2.44
N ASP A 43 -4.74 -14.12 -2.83
CA ASP A 43 -4.96 -13.06 -3.81
C ASP A 43 -4.39 -11.74 -3.31
N PHE A 44 -3.97 -10.91 -4.24
CA PHE A 44 -3.31 -9.66 -3.95
C PHE A 44 -3.74 -8.58 -4.93
N TYR A 45 -3.56 -7.32 -4.52
CA TYR A 45 -3.66 -6.20 -5.43
C TYR A 45 -2.25 -5.67 -5.76
N PRO A 46 -1.77 -5.79 -7.02
CA PRO A 46 -0.37 -5.55 -7.35
C PRO A 46 0.13 -4.13 -7.02
N ALA A 47 -0.74 -3.12 -7.11
CA ALA A 47 -0.41 -1.73 -6.80
C ALA A 47 -0.73 -1.31 -5.35
N ASN A 48 -1.03 -2.26 -4.44
CA ASN A 48 -1.37 -1.98 -3.04
C ASN A 48 -0.28 -2.45 -2.05
N GLY A 49 -0.63 -2.41 -0.76
CA GLY A 49 0.20 -2.71 0.40
C GLY A 49 0.76 -4.12 0.50
N ASP A 50 0.16 -5.13 -0.13
CA ASP A 50 0.55 -6.54 0.08
C ASP A 50 2.04 -6.78 -0.30
N PHE A 51 2.41 -6.45 -1.53
CA PHE A 51 3.80 -6.56 -2.01
C PHE A 51 4.69 -5.40 -1.56
N GLN A 52 4.13 -4.21 -1.36
CA GLN A 52 4.85 -3.09 -0.75
C GLN A 52 5.44 -3.49 0.60
N ASN A 53 4.66 -4.22 1.40
CA ASN A 53 5.06 -4.74 2.70
C ASN A 53 6.00 -5.93 2.52
N TYR A 54 5.55 -6.97 1.78
CA TYR A 54 6.30 -8.22 1.67
C TYR A 54 7.69 -8.04 1.08
N ASN A 55 7.87 -7.18 0.07
CA ASN A 55 9.19 -6.92 -0.52
C ASN A 55 10.18 -6.37 0.51
N GLY A 56 9.75 -5.45 1.39
CA GLY A 56 10.59 -4.96 2.47
C GLY A 56 10.99 -6.07 3.45
N TYR A 57 10.03 -6.94 3.81
CA TYR A 57 10.27 -8.03 4.75
C TYR A 57 11.23 -9.06 4.17
N ARG A 58 10.96 -9.57 2.97
CA ARG A 58 11.79 -10.62 2.37
C ARG A 58 13.22 -10.14 2.10
N ARG A 59 13.41 -8.87 1.72
CA ARG A 59 14.75 -8.26 1.59
C ARG A 59 15.52 -8.26 2.90
N LEU A 60 14.86 -7.83 3.99
CA LEU A 60 15.47 -7.84 5.32
C LEU A 60 15.83 -9.27 5.75
N LEU A 61 14.94 -10.23 5.51
CA LEU A 61 15.14 -11.64 5.88
C LEU A 61 16.20 -12.35 5.04
N GLU A 62 16.48 -11.85 3.84
CA GLU A 62 17.61 -12.30 3.01
C GLU A 62 18.93 -11.58 3.33
N GLY A 63 18.94 -10.69 4.32
CA GLY A 63 20.15 -10.03 4.79
C GLY A 63 20.49 -8.72 4.08
N GLN A 64 19.58 -8.15 3.28
CA GLN A 64 19.76 -6.81 2.72
C GLN A 64 19.63 -5.74 3.82
N THR A 65 20.43 -4.68 3.72
CA THR A 65 20.52 -3.61 4.71
C THR A 65 19.54 -2.46 4.40
N PRO A 66 18.63 -2.12 5.34
CA PRO A 66 17.71 -0.99 5.16
C PRO A 66 18.44 0.34 4.98
N PHE A 67 17.96 1.16 4.05
CA PHE A 67 18.51 2.47 3.65
C PHE A 67 19.94 2.40 3.07
N GLN A 68 20.37 1.22 2.64
CA GLN A 68 21.57 1.01 1.83
C GLN A 68 21.19 0.26 0.55
N ASP A 69 20.71 -0.97 0.73
CA ASP A 69 20.33 -1.88 -0.35
C ASP A 69 18.88 -1.65 -0.80
N PHE A 70 18.01 -1.26 0.14
CA PHE A 70 16.61 -0.91 -0.16
C PHE A 70 16.05 0.19 0.73
N PHE A 71 15.04 0.91 0.25
CA PHE A 71 14.42 2.05 0.93
C PHE A 71 12.97 1.73 1.30
N TYR A 72 12.70 1.67 2.60
CA TYR A 72 11.37 1.30 3.11
C TYR A 72 10.57 2.51 3.57
N TYR A 73 9.59 2.91 2.75
CA TYR A 73 8.81 4.14 2.93
C TYR A 73 7.94 4.18 4.19
N LEU A 74 7.48 3.03 4.71
CA LEU A 74 6.50 3.00 5.80
C LEU A 74 7.11 3.22 7.20
N GLY A 75 8.44 3.12 7.31
CA GLY A 75 9.19 3.27 8.56
C GLY A 75 9.76 1.95 9.10
N LEU A 76 10.72 2.06 10.02
CA LEU A 76 11.43 0.90 10.56
C LEU A 76 10.56 0.07 11.51
N GLY A 77 9.56 0.68 12.16
CA GLY A 77 8.62 -0.02 13.04
C GLY A 77 7.85 -1.13 12.31
N PRO A 78 7.03 -0.79 11.29
CA PRO A 78 6.34 -1.78 10.47
C PRO A 78 7.26 -2.80 9.80
N LEU A 79 8.45 -2.38 9.36
CA LEU A 79 9.45 -3.27 8.74
C LEU A 79 9.81 -4.42 9.69
N TYR A 80 10.28 -4.10 10.89
CA TYR A 80 10.79 -5.10 11.82
C TYR A 80 9.67 -5.89 12.50
N ILE A 81 8.54 -5.25 12.85
CA ILE A 81 7.49 -5.92 13.62
C ILE A 81 6.81 -7.03 12.82
N ASN A 82 6.65 -6.84 11.51
CA ASN A 82 6.06 -7.83 10.60
C ASN A 82 7.09 -8.86 10.12
N SER A 83 8.38 -8.51 10.07
CA SER A 83 9.45 -9.47 9.68
C SER A 83 9.71 -10.53 10.74
N ILE A 84 9.51 -10.23 12.04
CA ILE A 84 9.78 -11.19 13.13
C ILE A 84 8.92 -12.46 13.02
N PRO A 85 7.58 -12.41 12.86
CA PRO A 85 6.80 -13.63 12.68
C PRO A 85 7.17 -14.39 11.40
N LEU A 86 7.57 -13.69 10.34
CA LEU A 86 7.97 -14.31 9.09
C LEU A 86 9.23 -15.17 9.21
N LEU A 87 10.13 -14.85 10.15
CA LEU A 87 11.26 -15.73 10.49
C LEU A 87 10.80 -17.13 10.92
N PHE A 88 9.65 -17.23 11.60
CA PHE A 88 9.13 -18.50 12.12
C PHE A 88 8.14 -19.18 11.18
N LEU A 89 7.36 -18.39 10.42
CA LEU A 89 6.32 -18.89 9.50
C LEU A 89 6.86 -19.22 8.10
N GLY A 90 8.15 -18.98 7.86
CA GLY A 90 8.77 -19.07 6.55
C GLY A 90 8.60 -17.79 5.74
N ASN A 91 9.67 -17.36 5.07
CA ASN A 91 9.74 -16.15 4.25
C ASN A 91 9.05 -16.37 2.89
N ASN A 92 7.72 -16.43 2.87
CA ASN A 92 6.91 -16.51 1.66
C ASN A 92 5.73 -15.52 1.70
N PHE A 93 5.12 -15.27 0.54
CA PHE A 93 4.06 -14.26 0.41
C PHE A 93 2.81 -14.61 1.22
N THR A 94 2.36 -15.86 1.19
CA THR A 94 1.18 -16.30 1.95
C THR A 94 1.38 -16.15 3.46
N SER A 95 2.55 -16.53 3.98
CA SER A 95 2.92 -16.32 5.39
C SER A 95 2.93 -14.82 5.74
N SER A 96 3.33 -13.94 4.82
CA SER A 96 3.31 -12.48 5.02
C SER A 96 1.88 -11.94 5.11
N LEU A 97 0.96 -12.41 4.26
CA LEU A 97 -0.46 -12.06 4.34
C LEU A 97 -1.07 -12.48 5.68
N PHE A 98 -0.77 -13.68 6.14
CA PHE A 98 -1.18 -14.15 7.46
C PHE A 98 -0.60 -13.26 8.56
N ALA A 99 0.72 -13.06 8.59
CA ALA A 99 1.41 -12.33 9.65
C ALA A 99 0.90 -10.90 9.78
N THR A 100 0.80 -10.18 8.67
CA THR A 100 0.32 -8.79 8.65
C THR A 100 -1.13 -8.66 9.11
N ASN A 101 -2.03 -9.56 8.70
CA ASN A 101 -3.42 -9.53 9.13
C ASN A 101 -3.60 -9.92 10.60
N PHE A 102 -2.83 -10.91 11.08
CA PHE A 102 -2.80 -11.27 12.49
C PHE A 102 -2.29 -10.12 13.35
N ILE A 103 -1.12 -9.56 13.03
CA ILE A 103 -0.51 -8.46 13.78
C ILE A 103 -1.45 -7.25 13.80
N THR A 104 -2.00 -6.85 12.65
CA THR A 104 -2.85 -5.66 12.58
C THR A 104 -4.14 -5.83 13.38
N SER A 105 -4.84 -6.96 13.23
CA SER A 105 -6.05 -7.25 14.01
C SER A 105 -5.77 -7.32 15.52
N PHE A 106 -4.63 -7.88 15.91
CA PHE A 106 -4.19 -7.95 17.30
C PHE A 106 -3.82 -6.58 17.87
N MET A 107 -3.09 -5.75 17.11
CA MET A 107 -2.78 -4.36 17.48
C MET A 107 -4.04 -3.51 17.60
N PHE A 108 -5.01 -3.69 16.69
CA PHE A 108 -6.33 -3.06 16.80
C PHE A 108 -7.00 -3.43 18.12
N ALA A 109 -7.12 -4.73 18.44
CA ALA A 109 -7.70 -5.19 19.70
C ALA A 109 -6.97 -4.62 20.92
N LEU A 110 -5.64 -4.61 20.88
CA LEU A 110 -4.82 -4.08 21.97
C LEU A 110 -4.99 -2.56 22.14
N SER A 111 -5.14 -1.80 21.05
CA SER A 111 -5.45 -0.37 21.11
C SER A 111 -6.80 -0.10 21.76
N VAL A 112 -7.84 -0.87 21.41
CA VAL A 112 -9.16 -0.76 22.06
C VAL A 112 -9.04 -1.02 23.56
N TYR A 113 -8.33 -2.08 23.95
CA TYR A 113 -8.08 -2.40 25.35
C TYR A 113 -7.34 -1.26 26.07
N VAL A 114 -6.27 -0.72 25.48
CA VAL A 114 -5.47 0.37 26.05
C VAL A 114 -6.32 1.62 26.27
N ILE A 115 -7.08 2.07 25.26
CA ILE A 115 -7.96 3.25 25.38
C ILE A 115 -8.99 3.05 26.50
N SER A 116 -9.59 1.86 26.56
CA SER A 116 -10.57 1.50 27.59
C SER A 116 -9.97 1.55 28.99
N ARG A 117 -8.74 1.04 29.15
CA ARG A 117 -8.02 1.08 30.43
C ARG A 117 -7.62 2.50 30.84
N CYS A 118 -7.19 3.34 29.89
CA CYS A 118 -6.97 4.76 30.11
C CYS A 118 -8.25 5.50 30.52
N ASN A 119 -9.42 4.99 30.13
CA ASN A 119 -10.72 5.50 30.58
C ASN A 119 -11.19 4.97 31.94
N ASN A 120 -10.33 4.27 32.68
CA ASN A 120 -10.61 3.66 33.98
C ASN A 120 -11.62 2.50 33.97
N LEU A 121 -11.92 1.90 32.81
CA LEU A 121 -12.72 0.66 32.80
C LEU A 121 -11.98 -0.49 33.46
N SER A 122 -12.68 -1.38 34.16
CA SER A 122 -12.07 -2.60 34.71
C SER A 122 -11.47 -3.47 33.59
N ASN A 123 -10.51 -4.35 33.92
CA ASN A 123 -9.89 -5.23 32.91
C ASN A 123 -10.94 -6.05 32.15
N VAL A 124 -11.92 -6.62 32.87
CA VAL A 124 -13.00 -7.43 32.26
C VAL A 124 -13.87 -6.59 31.33
N LYS A 125 -14.33 -5.40 31.77
CA LYS A 125 -15.12 -4.51 30.91
C LYS A 125 -14.35 -4.05 29.66
N SER A 126 -13.05 -3.80 29.81
CA SER A 126 -12.18 -3.42 28.69
C SER A 126 -12.04 -4.55 27.68
N LEU A 127 -11.85 -5.78 28.15
CA LEU A 127 -11.77 -6.97 27.29
C LEU A 127 -13.11 -7.27 26.61
N LEU A 128 -14.23 -7.07 27.29
CA LEU A 128 -15.57 -7.21 26.70
C LEU A 128 -15.82 -6.18 25.60
N LEU A 129 -15.49 -4.90 25.83
CA LEU A 129 -15.60 -3.88 24.78
C LEU A 129 -14.70 -4.20 23.59
N THR A 130 -13.47 -4.66 23.87
CA THR A 130 -12.52 -5.10 22.84
C THR A 130 -13.10 -6.26 22.03
N LEU A 131 -13.69 -7.25 22.68
CA LEU A 131 -14.30 -8.41 22.04
C LEU A 131 -15.45 -7.99 21.10
N VAL A 132 -16.36 -7.13 21.59
CA VAL A 132 -17.50 -6.64 20.80
C VAL A 132 -17.05 -5.88 19.56
N LEU A 133 -16.08 -4.96 19.71
CA LEU A 133 -15.58 -4.17 18.58
C LEU A 133 -14.77 -5.03 17.60
N LEU A 134 -13.97 -5.99 18.09
CA LEU A 134 -13.21 -6.90 17.24
C LEU A 134 -14.14 -7.83 16.43
N LEU A 135 -15.14 -8.43 17.06
CA LEU A 135 -16.15 -9.25 16.37
C LEU A 135 -16.89 -8.45 15.30
N SER A 136 -17.21 -7.19 15.60
CA SER A 136 -17.87 -6.29 14.65
C SER A 136 -16.97 -5.95 13.47
N ALA A 137 -15.68 -5.64 13.73
CA ALA A 137 -14.70 -5.31 12.70
C ALA A 137 -14.39 -6.50 11.77
N CYS A 138 -14.32 -7.72 12.33
CA CYS A 138 -14.09 -8.94 11.57
C CYS A 138 -15.35 -9.49 10.87
N ASN A 139 -16.50 -8.79 10.92
CA ASN A 139 -17.76 -9.19 10.30
C ASN A 139 -18.24 -10.61 10.65
N TYR A 140 -18.12 -11.04 11.91
CA TYR A 140 -18.62 -12.36 12.33
C TYR A 140 -20.15 -12.45 12.18
N THR A 141 -20.61 -13.45 11.41
CA THR A 141 -21.99 -13.58 10.91
C THR A 141 -23.06 -13.73 12.02
N GLY A 142 -22.69 -14.19 13.22
CA GLY A 142 -23.58 -14.29 14.39
C GLY A 142 -23.81 -12.98 15.16
N PHE A 143 -23.22 -11.86 14.72
CA PHE A 143 -23.26 -10.56 15.41
C PHE A 143 -23.89 -9.45 14.56
N SER A 144 -24.70 -9.79 13.56
CA SER A 144 -25.15 -8.91 12.48
C SER A 144 -25.78 -7.58 12.94
N ILE A 145 -26.66 -7.58 13.94
CA ILE A 145 -27.32 -6.35 14.44
C ILE A 145 -26.31 -5.38 15.08
N VAL A 146 -25.40 -5.90 15.90
CA VAL A 146 -24.38 -5.10 16.58
C VAL A 146 -23.29 -4.66 15.59
N SER A 147 -22.92 -5.55 14.65
CA SER A 147 -22.03 -5.24 13.55
C SER A 147 -22.60 -4.10 12.70
N GLU A 148 -23.89 -4.12 12.34
CA GLU A 148 -24.52 -3.06 11.55
C GLU A 148 -24.53 -1.70 12.25
N PHE A 149 -24.71 -1.69 13.58
CA PHE A 149 -24.56 -0.47 14.37
C PHE A 149 -23.14 0.10 14.26
N PHE A 150 -22.11 -0.74 14.43
CA PHE A 150 -20.73 -0.28 14.44
C PHE A 150 -20.10 -0.09 13.05
N LYS A 151 -20.63 -0.70 11.99
CA LYS A 151 -20.15 -0.54 10.60
C LYS A 151 -20.16 0.91 10.12
N ARG A 152 -20.97 1.77 10.75
CA ARG A 152 -21.01 3.21 10.49
C ARG A 152 -19.74 3.94 10.93
N TYR A 153 -18.87 3.30 11.72
CA TYR A 153 -17.63 3.88 12.18
C TYR A 153 -16.44 3.35 11.36
N ASP A 154 -15.90 4.20 10.48
CA ASP A 154 -14.82 3.82 9.57
C ASP A 154 -13.52 3.40 10.27
N PHE A 155 -13.34 3.71 11.55
CA PHE A 155 -12.16 3.24 12.29
C PHE A 155 -12.13 1.71 12.44
N LEU A 156 -13.25 1.00 12.28
CA LEU A 156 -13.26 -0.47 12.29
C LEU A 156 -12.45 -1.08 11.14
N TYR A 157 -12.30 -0.38 10.02
CA TYR A 157 -11.46 -0.83 8.91
C TYR A 157 -9.96 -0.89 9.26
N TYR A 158 -9.55 -0.44 10.45
CA TYR A 158 -8.17 -0.60 10.94
C TYR A 158 -7.87 -1.99 11.50
N VAL A 159 -8.85 -2.90 11.55
CA VAL A 159 -8.61 -4.32 11.87
C VAL A 159 -7.77 -5.03 10.80
N GLN A 160 -7.76 -4.50 9.57
CA GLN A 160 -6.99 -4.99 8.44
C GLN A 160 -5.79 -4.06 8.14
N PRO A 161 -4.67 -4.58 7.59
CA PRO A 161 -3.51 -3.75 7.24
C PRO A 161 -3.86 -2.57 6.33
N GLY A 162 -4.76 -2.82 5.36
CA GLY A 162 -5.18 -1.84 4.37
C GLY A 162 -4.02 -1.26 3.57
N ASN A 163 -4.23 -0.10 2.96
CA ASN A 163 -3.19 0.56 2.17
C ASN A 163 -2.16 1.17 3.12
N SER A 164 -0.89 0.75 2.98
CA SER A 164 0.25 1.29 3.73
C SER A 164 0.33 0.93 5.23
N ASP A 165 -0.31 -0.16 5.65
CA ASP A 165 -0.21 -0.73 7.00
C ASP A 165 -0.56 0.26 8.14
N ARG A 166 -1.66 1.00 7.95
CA ARG A 166 -1.97 2.21 8.74
C ARG A 166 -2.10 1.95 10.24
N MET A 167 -2.72 0.82 10.61
CA MET A 167 -2.90 0.48 12.02
C MET A 167 -1.56 0.19 12.71
N VAL A 168 -0.64 -0.52 12.05
CA VAL A 168 0.69 -0.81 12.60
C VAL A 168 1.49 0.48 12.80
N ARG A 169 1.43 1.42 11.84
CA ARG A 169 2.00 2.76 12.02
C ARG A 169 1.37 3.50 13.21
N ALA A 170 0.04 3.50 13.28
CA ALA A 170 -0.71 4.16 14.35
C ALA A 170 -0.60 3.49 15.73
N PHE A 171 -0.04 2.28 15.82
CA PHE A 171 0.02 1.51 17.05
C PHE A 171 1.02 2.06 18.09
N LEU A 172 2.04 2.79 17.64
CA LEU A 172 3.14 3.30 18.50
C LEU A 172 2.71 3.97 19.81
N PRO A 173 1.81 4.97 19.83
CA PRO A 173 1.40 5.61 21.09
C PRO A 173 0.69 4.65 22.05
N PHE A 174 -0.01 3.64 21.54
CA PHE A 174 -0.67 2.61 22.36
C PHE A 174 0.37 1.66 22.97
N LEU A 175 1.39 1.26 22.18
CA LEU A 175 2.51 0.47 22.64
C LEU A 175 3.25 1.15 23.79
N LEU A 176 3.57 2.44 23.65
CA LEU A 176 4.26 3.21 24.70
C LEU A 176 3.45 3.26 25.99
N ILE A 177 2.14 3.50 25.90
CA ILE A 177 1.26 3.48 27.09
C ILE A 177 1.22 2.10 27.72
N LEU A 178 1.17 1.02 26.92
CA LEU A 178 1.17 -0.34 27.44
C LEU A 178 2.46 -0.61 28.25
N VAL A 179 3.61 -0.23 27.70
CA VAL A 179 4.91 -0.29 28.39
C VAL A 179 4.85 0.51 29.69
N PHE A 180 4.35 1.75 29.68
CA PHE A 180 4.24 2.57 30.89
C PHE A 180 3.26 1.99 31.93
N ILE A 181 2.16 1.38 31.52
CA ILE A 181 1.22 0.70 32.42
C ILE A 181 1.90 -0.51 33.09
N ILE A 182 2.67 -1.30 32.34
CA ILE A 182 3.41 -2.46 32.85
C ILE A 182 4.51 -2.01 33.83
N CYS A 183 5.33 -1.04 33.44
CA CYS A 183 6.40 -0.49 34.29
C CYS A 183 5.87 0.06 35.61
N ASN A 184 4.72 0.75 35.58
CA ASN A 184 4.08 1.26 36.80
C ASN A 184 3.59 0.13 37.73
N LYS A 185 3.10 -0.98 37.18
CA LYS A 185 2.63 -2.14 37.98
C LYS A 185 3.78 -2.90 38.65
N LEU A 186 4.91 -3.03 37.96
CA LEU A 186 6.09 -3.76 38.45
C LEU A 186 6.88 -3.02 39.55
N LYS A 187 6.37 -1.88 40.05
CA LYS A 187 7.00 -1.06 41.10
C LYS A 187 8.46 -0.69 40.83
N PHE A 188 8.87 -0.60 39.56
CA PHE A 188 10.21 -0.14 39.15
C PHE A 188 10.60 1.23 39.76
N LYS A 189 9.62 2.01 40.23
CA LYS A 189 9.78 3.26 40.99
C LYS A 189 10.82 3.24 42.10
N HIS A 190 11.07 2.12 42.78
CA HIS A 190 11.88 2.14 44.01
C HIS A 190 13.40 1.97 43.82
N VAL A 191 13.87 1.46 42.69
CA VAL A 191 15.29 1.09 42.52
C VAL A 191 16.04 2.03 41.55
N LEU A 192 15.36 2.64 40.57
CA LEU A 192 16.01 3.40 39.48
C LEU A 192 15.71 4.93 39.46
N PHE A 193 14.81 5.46 40.31
CA PHE A 193 14.07 6.71 40.00
C PHE A 193 14.04 7.79 41.10
N LYS A 194 15.19 8.20 41.66
CA LYS A 194 15.25 9.40 42.54
C LYS A 194 15.70 10.70 41.83
N ASN A 195 16.44 10.60 40.73
CA ASN A 195 17.04 11.76 40.06
C ASN A 195 16.18 12.22 38.86
N SER A 196 15.63 13.44 38.90
CA SER A 196 14.80 13.99 37.82
C SER A 196 15.52 14.14 36.48
N TYR A 197 16.84 14.38 36.52
CA TYR A 197 17.66 14.53 35.31
C TYR A 197 17.79 13.21 34.55
N PHE A 198 18.03 12.11 35.29
CA PHE A 198 18.07 10.77 34.73
C PHE A 198 16.72 10.37 34.13
N ILE A 199 15.62 10.67 34.83
CA ILE A 199 14.25 10.41 34.36
C ILE A 199 13.97 11.15 33.05
N SER A 200 14.32 12.43 32.98
CA SER A 200 14.13 13.25 31.78
C SER A 200 14.93 12.69 30.61
N THR A 201 16.17 12.28 30.84
CA THR A 201 17.03 11.65 29.83
C THR A 201 16.44 10.32 29.34
N LEU A 202 15.97 9.46 30.26
CA LEU A 202 15.37 8.17 29.92
C LEU A 202 14.07 8.32 29.13
N TYR A 203 13.20 9.26 29.51
CA TYR A 203 12.02 9.59 28.71
C TYR A 203 12.41 10.15 27.35
N GLY A 204 13.45 10.99 27.30
CA GLY A 204 14.05 11.46 26.06
C GLY A 204 14.46 10.29 25.16
N LEU A 205 15.24 9.34 25.68
CA LEU A 205 15.69 8.15 24.95
C LEU A 205 14.53 7.34 24.36
N LEU A 206 13.49 7.05 25.17
CA LEU A 206 12.32 6.29 24.72
C LEU A 206 11.52 7.03 23.62
N ILE A 207 11.35 8.34 23.77
CA ILE A 207 10.69 9.16 22.75
C ILE A 207 11.57 9.28 21.50
N GLY A 208 12.89 9.38 21.65
CA GLY A 208 13.86 9.35 20.57
C GLY A 208 13.80 8.07 19.75
N PHE A 209 13.68 6.91 20.42
CA PHE A 209 13.50 5.63 19.73
C PHE A 209 12.26 5.61 18.85
N SER A 210 11.19 6.26 19.32
CA SER A 210 9.90 6.30 18.64
C SER A 210 9.95 7.04 17.30
N ILE A 211 10.91 7.96 17.09
CA ILE A 211 11.05 8.71 15.82
C ILE A 211 11.27 7.75 14.63
N SER A 212 11.97 6.63 14.86
CA SER A 212 12.28 5.63 13.83
C SER A 212 11.06 4.80 13.37
N TRP A 213 9.96 4.81 14.13
CA TRP A 213 8.83 3.92 13.93
C TRP A 213 8.17 4.10 12.56
N SER A 214 7.70 5.32 12.27
CA SER A 214 7.07 5.68 11.00
C SER A 214 7.12 7.19 10.78
N ASN A 215 7.00 7.60 9.52
CA ASN A 215 7.10 9.01 9.09
C ASN A 215 5.97 9.89 9.63
N ASP A 216 4.84 9.30 10.02
CA ASP A 216 3.68 9.99 10.59
C ASP A 216 3.67 9.91 12.13
N TYR A 217 3.68 8.72 12.73
CA TYR A 217 3.50 8.55 14.17
C TYR A 217 4.77 8.77 14.99
N GLY A 218 5.96 8.54 14.42
CA GLY A 218 7.22 8.71 15.15
C GLY A 218 7.47 10.17 15.57
N ILE A 219 7.38 11.10 14.60
CA ILE A 219 7.46 12.55 14.86
C ILE A 219 6.29 13.01 15.72
N SER A 220 5.09 12.48 15.48
CA SER A 220 3.89 12.87 16.25
C SER A 220 4.02 12.53 17.73
N VAL A 221 4.59 11.37 18.06
CA VAL A 221 4.93 10.98 19.44
C VAL A 221 5.97 11.91 20.03
N PHE A 222 7.01 12.26 19.27
CA PHE A 222 8.02 13.21 19.72
C PHE A 222 7.42 14.57 20.09
N ILE A 223 6.56 15.12 19.24
CA ILE A 223 5.90 16.42 19.49
C ILE A 223 4.95 16.31 20.69
N ALA A 224 4.08 15.30 20.73
CA ALA A 224 3.13 15.10 21.82
C ALA A 224 3.83 14.86 23.17
N GLY A 225 4.86 14.02 23.18
CA GLY A 225 5.69 13.73 24.35
C GLY A 225 6.40 14.98 24.87
N SER A 226 6.99 15.78 23.96
CA SER A 226 7.64 17.05 24.30
C SER A 226 6.66 18.05 24.91
N PHE A 227 5.47 18.18 24.31
CA PHE A 227 4.41 19.05 24.83
C PHE A 227 3.98 18.65 26.24
N ILE A 228 3.73 17.36 26.48
CA ILE A 228 3.35 16.86 27.80
C ILE A 228 4.48 17.02 28.82
N MET A 229 5.74 16.78 28.41
CA MET A 229 6.91 16.97 29.26
C MET A 229 7.04 18.41 29.74
N VAL A 230 6.83 19.37 28.82
CA VAL A 230 6.75 20.79 29.17
C VAL A 230 5.59 21.02 30.13
N LEU A 231 4.36 20.62 29.78
CA LEU A 231 3.17 20.84 30.60
C LEU A 231 3.30 20.32 32.04
N LEU A 232 3.89 19.14 32.23
CA LEU A 232 4.08 18.53 33.55
C LEU A 232 5.09 19.28 34.41
N ASN A 233 6.09 19.91 33.79
CA ASN A 233 7.22 20.53 34.49
C ASN A 233 7.22 22.05 34.44
N LEU A 234 6.18 22.70 33.87
CA LEU A 234 6.05 24.15 33.73
C LEU A 234 6.22 24.91 35.07
N LYS A 235 7.49 25.21 35.37
CA LYS A 235 7.98 26.13 36.39
C LYS A 235 9.29 26.66 35.84
N PHE A 236 9.35 27.94 35.47
CA PHE A 236 10.54 28.54 34.84
C PHE A 236 11.70 28.72 35.83
N GLU A 237 12.29 27.60 36.24
CA GLU A 237 13.42 27.50 37.16
C GLU A 237 14.59 26.79 36.47
N LYS A 238 15.83 26.97 36.95
CA LYS A 238 17.03 26.34 36.34
C LYS A 238 16.88 24.83 36.15
N LYS A 239 16.29 24.14 37.14
CA LYS A 239 16.04 22.69 37.11
C LYS A 239 15.14 22.27 35.94
N PHE A 240 14.14 23.08 35.59
CA PHE A 240 13.26 22.82 34.45
C PHE A 240 14.03 22.90 33.13
N LEU A 241 14.84 23.94 32.95
CA LEU A 241 15.68 24.10 31.75
C LEU A 241 16.64 22.93 31.56
N TYR A 242 17.30 22.47 32.63
CA TYR A 242 18.17 21.29 32.57
C TYR A 242 17.40 20.00 32.23
N ASN A 243 16.23 19.78 32.84
CA ASN A 243 15.41 18.60 32.51
C ASN A 243 14.97 18.61 31.04
N ILE A 244 14.58 19.76 30.50
CA ILE A 244 14.23 19.91 29.08
C ILE A 244 15.43 19.63 28.19
N LEU A 245 16.58 20.23 28.49
CA LEU A 245 17.81 20.02 27.71
C LEU A 245 18.19 18.54 27.68
N LEU A 246 18.21 17.88 28.84
CA LEU A 246 18.53 16.46 28.95
C LEU A 246 17.48 15.56 28.27
N TYR A 247 16.21 15.95 28.29
CA TYR A 247 15.16 15.27 27.53
C TYR A 247 15.46 15.33 26.03
N PHE A 248 15.77 16.50 25.46
CA PHE A 248 16.10 16.62 24.04
C PHE A 248 17.40 15.92 23.65
N ILE A 249 18.44 15.98 24.50
CA ILE A 249 19.67 15.19 24.31
C ILE A 249 19.31 13.69 24.30
N GLY A 250 18.46 13.24 25.22
CA GLY A 250 17.91 11.88 25.23
C GLY A 250 17.20 11.53 23.93
N CYS A 251 16.34 12.41 23.41
CA CYS A 251 15.64 12.19 22.14
C CYS A 251 16.60 12.02 20.96
N LEU A 252 17.60 12.90 20.84
CA LEU A 252 18.58 12.85 19.76
C LEU A 252 19.45 11.61 19.85
N THR A 253 19.97 11.30 21.04
CA THR A 253 20.80 10.11 21.28
C THR A 253 20.01 8.82 21.06
N GLY A 254 18.75 8.78 21.51
CA GLY A 254 17.85 7.65 21.29
C GLY A 254 17.61 7.41 19.80
N CYS A 255 17.19 8.44 19.07
CA CYS A 255 16.95 8.36 17.63
C CYS A 255 18.21 7.89 16.88
N TYR A 256 19.35 8.52 17.15
CA TYR A 256 20.63 8.15 16.53
C TYR A 256 20.98 6.69 16.82
N PHE A 257 20.90 6.26 18.07
CA PHE A 257 21.28 4.90 18.45
C PHE A 257 20.37 3.84 17.83
N ILE A 258 19.04 3.99 17.93
CA ILE A 258 18.13 2.96 17.42
C ILE A 258 18.19 2.87 15.90
N VAL A 259 18.30 3.99 15.19
CA VAL A 259 18.33 3.98 13.73
C VAL A 259 19.64 3.33 13.28
N ASN A 260 20.78 3.66 13.88
CA ASN A 260 22.04 2.99 13.53
C ASN A 260 21.99 1.47 13.76
N ILE A 261 21.32 1.01 14.82
CA ILE A 261 21.11 -0.44 15.03
C ILE A 261 20.24 -1.02 13.91
N LEU A 262 19.08 -0.41 13.65
CA LEU A 262 18.09 -0.93 12.70
C LEU A 262 18.49 -0.76 11.22
N THR A 263 19.49 0.06 10.92
CA THR A 263 20.01 0.28 9.56
C THR A 263 21.47 -0.12 9.40
N PHE A 264 22.04 -0.83 10.38
CA PHE A 264 23.44 -1.27 10.40
C PHE A 264 24.44 -0.13 10.11
N GLY A 265 24.21 1.05 10.69
CA GLY A 265 25.06 2.23 10.56
C GLY A 265 24.64 3.24 9.49
N ASN A 266 23.56 2.98 8.73
CA ASN A 266 23.11 3.84 7.64
C ASN A 266 22.17 4.98 8.09
N PHE A 267 22.48 5.64 9.21
CA PHE A 267 21.68 6.75 9.75
C PHE A 267 21.51 7.91 8.75
N SER A 268 22.59 8.29 8.06
CA SER A 268 22.57 9.42 7.12
C SER A 268 21.62 9.19 5.96
N ASN A 269 21.61 7.98 5.38
CA ASN A 269 20.69 7.64 4.28
C ASN A 269 19.23 7.59 4.75
N TRP A 270 18.97 7.06 5.95
CA TRP A 270 17.63 7.08 6.54
C TRP A 270 17.11 8.50 6.76
N LEU A 271 17.95 9.38 7.30
CA LEU A 271 17.61 10.78 7.54
C LEU A 271 17.36 11.52 6.23
N ASP A 272 18.27 11.38 5.27
CA ASP A 272 18.19 12.01 3.95
C ASP A 272 16.94 11.56 3.18
N TYR A 273 16.63 10.27 3.16
CA TYR A 273 15.44 9.77 2.48
C TYR A 273 14.15 10.30 3.10
N ASN A 274 13.95 10.12 4.42
CA ASN A 274 12.66 10.43 5.05
C ASN A 274 12.45 11.93 5.29
N PHE A 275 13.49 12.68 5.67
CA PHE A 275 13.33 14.07 6.12
C PHE A 275 13.75 15.11 5.07
N LEU A 276 14.45 14.71 4.00
CA LEU A 276 14.80 15.60 2.88
C LEU A 276 14.06 15.17 1.61
N GLY A 277 14.24 13.92 1.16
CA GLY A 277 13.62 13.41 -0.07
C GLY A 277 12.10 13.37 0.00
N VAL A 278 11.57 12.51 0.87
CA VAL A 278 10.13 12.31 1.10
C VAL A 278 9.46 13.64 1.48
N ALA A 279 9.98 14.35 2.48
CA ALA A 279 9.39 15.60 2.97
C ALA A 279 9.27 16.70 1.88
N LYS A 280 10.25 16.81 0.97
CA LYS A 280 10.22 17.78 -0.13
C LYS A 280 9.18 17.43 -1.20
N TYR A 281 8.94 16.14 -1.45
CA TYR A 281 8.13 15.68 -2.58
C TYR A 281 6.69 15.38 -2.20
N GLN A 282 6.46 14.80 -1.03
CA GLN A 282 5.17 14.25 -0.61
C GLN A 282 3.99 15.20 -0.83
N PHE A 283 4.19 16.49 -0.54
CA PHE A 283 3.13 17.50 -0.63
C PHE A 283 2.61 17.73 -2.03
N TRP A 284 3.48 17.95 -3.01
CA TRP A 284 3.01 18.17 -4.37
C TRP A 284 2.81 16.83 -5.09
N TYR A 285 3.60 15.79 -4.78
CA TYR A 285 3.62 14.55 -5.57
C TYR A 285 2.33 13.73 -5.52
N TYR A 286 1.83 13.39 -4.32
CA TYR A 286 0.67 12.49 -4.19
C TYR A 286 -0.65 13.16 -4.61
N ALA A 287 -1.67 12.36 -4.95
CA ALA A 287 -2.98 12.80 -5.44
C ALA A 287 -2.99 13.46 -6.84
N THR A 288 -4.15 13.40 -7.50
CA THR A 288 -4.31 13.71 -8.93
C THR A 288 -4.60 15.18 -9.23
N GLY A 289 -4.83 16.03 -8.23
CA GLY A 289 -5.11 17.45 -8.49
C GLY A 289 -5.02 18.36 -7.26
N TYR A 290 -5.04 19.67 -7.51
CA TYR A 290 -4.85 20.71 -6.51
C TYR A 290 -5.94 20.75 -5.43
N GLN A 291 -7.16 20.32 -5.76
CA GLN A 291 -8.31 20.36 -4.84
C GLN A 291 -8.09 19.50 -3.59
N SER A 292 -7.25 18.48 -3.70
CA SER A 292 -6.85 17.59 -2.60
C SER A 292 -5.83 18.23 -1.64
N LYS A 293 -5.28 19.40 -1.96
CA LYS A 293 -4.15 20.00 -1.23
C LYS A 293 -4.59 21.08 -0.26
N LEU A 294 -3.86 21.18 0.84
CA LEU A 294 -4.02 22.25 1.83
C LEU A 294 -3.17 23.44 1.35
N LEU A 295 -3.83 24.42 0.72
CA LEU A 295 -3.17 25.57 0.11
C LEU A 295 -3.48 26.88 0.85
N THR A 296 -4.65 26.98 1.49
CA THR A 296 -5.08 28.15 2.26
C THR A 296 -5.49 27.76 3.69
N LEU A 297 -5.68 28.74 4.58
CA LEU A 297 -6.21 28.47 5.92
C LEU A 297 -7.61 27.82 5.92
N SER A 298 -8.42 28.07 4.89
CA SER A 298 -9.76 27.47 4.79
C SER A 298 -9.73 25.99 4.41
N ASP A 299 -8.60 25.48 3.92
CA ASP A 299 -8.44 24.06 3.60
C ASP A 299 -8.16 23.19 4.84
N PHE A 300 -7.96 23.78 6.03
CA PHE A 300 -7.73 22.99 7.23
C PHE A 300 -8.95 22.11 7.54
N PRO A 301 -8.76 20.78 7.70
CA PRO A 301 -9.87 19.89 7.97
C PRO A 301 -10.43 20.19 9.36
N ILE A 302 -11.72 20.50 9.41
CA ILE A 302 -12.46 20.67 10.66
C ILE A 302 -13.84 20.01 10.53
N ASN A 303 -14.18 19.19 11.50
CA ASN A 303 -15.51 18.58 11.66
C ASN A 303 -15.83 18.46 13.15
N LEU A 304 -17.03 17.96 13.46
CA LEU A 304 -17.50 17.86 14.84
C LEU A 304 -16.61 16.93 15.69
N GLU A 305 -16.19 15.79 15.16
CA GLU A 305 -15.31 14.84 15.82
C GLU A 305 -13.98 15.47 16.21
N LEU A 306 -13.35 16.19 15.28
CA LEU A 306 -12.09 16.91 15.52
C LEU A 306 -12.27 18.01 16.56
N LEU A 307 -13.40 18.73 16.53
CA LEU A 307 -13.71 19.73 17.55
C LEU A 307 -13.82 19.10 18.94
N PHE A 308 -14.53 17.97 19.07
CA PHE A 308 -14.59 17.24 20.34
C PHE A 308 -13.22 16.75 20.80
N CYS A 309 -12.37 16.26 19.89
CA CYS A 309 -11.00 15.88 20.21
C CYS A 309 -10.19 17.06 20.76
N LEU A 310 -10.30 18.25 20.14
CA LEU A 310 -9.66 19.47 20.63
C LEU A 310 -10.16 19.86 22.03
N LEU A 311 -11.47 19.72 22.29
CA LEU A 311 -12.03 19.97 23.63
C LEU A 311 -11.47 19.00 24.68
N PHE A 312 -11.31 17.71 24.35
CA PHE A 312 -10.66 16.75 25.25
C PHE A 312 -9.19 17.09 25.50
N ILE A 313 -8.44 17.45 24.45
CA ILE A 313 -7.04 17.89 24.56
C ILE A 313 -6.93 19.10 25.49
N PHE A 314 -7.78 20.10 25.29
CA PHE A 314 -7.80 21.32 26.12
C PHE A 314 -8.19 21.00 27.57
N TYR A 315 -9.23 20.20 27.78
CA TYR A 315 -9.71 19.77 29.09
C TYR A 315 -8.60 19.07 29.89
N TYR A 316 -7.94 18.06 29.31
CA TYR A 316 -6.86 17.33 29.99
C TYR A 316 -5.63 18.21 30.22
N SER A 317 -5.27 19.07 29.25
CA SER A 317 -4.16 20.03 29.41
C SER A 317 -4.38 20.98 30.59
N ILE A 318 -5.61 21.49 30.76
CA ILE A 318 -5.98 22.32 31.93
C ILE A 318 -5.84 21.54 33.23
N LYS A 319 -6.32 20.29 33.30
CA LYS A 319 -6.20 19.46 34.51
C LYS A 319 -4.74 19.21 34.87
N ILE A 320 -3.89 18.99 33.86
CA ILE A 320 -2.45 18.82 34.06
C ILE A 320 -1.84 20.09 34.64
N LYS A 321 -2.07 21.23 34.01
CA LYS A 321 -1.59 22.55 34.47
C LYS A 321 -2.07 22.87 35.90
N LYS A 322 -3.32 22.55 36.23
CA LYS A 322 -3.90 22.74 37.57
C LYS A 322 -3.47 21.67 38.58
N LYS A 323 -2.65 20.68 38.18
CA LYS A 323 -2.21 19.53 38.99
C LYS A 323 -3.36 18.70 39.58
N LYS A 324 -4.53 18.70 38.91
CA LYS A 324 -5.73 17.92 39.27
C LYS A 324 -5.94 16.71 38.34
N HIS A 325 -4.87 16.26 37.70
CA HIS A 325 -4.89 15.19 36.72
C HIS A 325 -4.61 13.84 37.37
N THR A 326 -5.13 12.78 36.76
CA THR A 326 -4.68 11.40 36.99
C THR A 326 -3.66 10.99 35.92
N ILE A 327 -2.86 9.97 36.18
CA ILE A 327 -1.92 9.43 35.18
C ILE A 327 -2.64 8.94 33.91
N ASN A 328 -3.84 8.37 34.06
CA ASN A 328 -4.64 7.88 32.95
C ASN A 328 -5.13 9.03 32.05
N GLU A 329 -5.37 10.21 32.60
CA GLU A 329 -5.71 11.41 31.82
C GLU A 329 -4.50 11.96 31.06
N VAL A 330 -3.28 11.81 31.60
CA VAL A 330 -2.04 12.11 30.85
C VAL A 330 -1.90 11.16 29.66
N TYR A 331 -2.19 9.86 29.85
CA TYR A 331 -2.19 8.89 28.75
C TYR A 331 -3.24 9.20 27.70
N LEU A 332 -4.47 9.56 28.09
CA LEU A 332 -5.50 9.99 27.13
C LEU A 332 -5.07 11.23 26.36
N LEU A 333 -4.51 12.24 27.04
CA LEU A 333 -3.98 13.42 26.37
C LEU A 333 -2.89 13.04 25.35
N PHE A 334 -1.99 12.13 25.70
CA PHE A 334 -0.94 11.65 24.80
C PHE A 334 -1.51 10.96 23.55
N LEU A 335 -2.53 10.09 23.72
CA LEU A 335 -3.21 9.42 22.60
C LEU A 335 -3.89 10.42 21.67
N PHE A 336 -4.69 11.34 22.23
CA PHE A 336 -5.40 12.36 21.46
C PHE A 336 -4.41 13.27 20.73
N LEU A 337 -3.40 13.81 21.42
CA LEU A 337 -2.40 14.69 20.80
C LEU A 337 -1.64 13.98 19.69
N THR A 338 -1.10 12.79 19.94
CA THR A 338 -0.29 12.07 18.94
C THR A 338 -1.10 11.81 17.68
N SER A 339 -2.32 11.28 17.82
CA SER A 339 -3.15 10.91 16.67
C SER A 339 -3.69 12.14 15.93
N MET A 340 -3.96 13.23 16.65
CA MET A 340 -4.35 14.51 16.05
C MET A 340 -3.20 15.13 15.26
N ILE A 341 -1.98 15.16 15.83
CA ILE A 341 -0.78 15.67 15.18
C ILE A 341 -0.48 14.83 13.93
N ALA A 342 -0.58 13.50 14.00
CA ALA A 342 -0.37 12.62 12.85
C ALA A 342 -1.38 12.90 11.72
N GLY A 343 -2.66 13.06 12.08
CA GLY A 343 -3.72 13.39 11.12
C GLY A 343 -3.48 14.73 10.40
N TYR A 344 -3.10 15.78 11.14
CA TYR A 344 -2.76 17.07 10.54
C TYR A 344 -1.42 17.07 9.81
N ALA A 345 -0.42 16.32 10.27
CA ALA A 345 0.85 16.17 9.56
C ALA A 345 0.62 15.55 8.18
N TYR A 346 -0.27 14.56 8.06
CA TYR A 346 -0.71 14.04 6.76
C TYR A 346 -1.46 15.10 5.95
N ALA A 347 -2.36 15.87 6.57
CA ALA A 347 -3.12 16.93 5.89
C ALA A 347 -2.21 18.02 5.28
N ILE A 348 -1.20 18.42 6.02
CA ILE A 348 -0.24 19.46 5.64
C ILE A 348 0.72 18.98 4.55
N ASN A 349 1.11 17.70 4.58
CA ASN A 349 2.18 17.16 3.72
C ASN A 349 1.71 16.21 2.62
N SER A 350 0.44 15.82 2.55
CA SER A 350 -0.05 14.92 1.50
C SER A 350 -1.41 15.36 0.98
N GLU A 351 -2.50 15.09 1.71
CA GLU A 351 -3.87 15.40 1.26
C GLU A 351 -4.69 16.01 2.38
N LYS A 352 -5.38 17.11 2.11
CA LYS A 352 -6.06 17.97 3.10
C LYS A 352 -7.10 17.25 3.95
N GLN A 353 -7.65 16.13 3.48
CA GLN A 353 -8.56 15.28 4.25
C GLN A 353 -7.92 14.69 5.52
N GLY A 354 -6.59 14.57 5.56
CA GLY A 354 -5.86 14.03 6.70
C GLY A 354 -6.07 12.53 6.93
N LEU A 355 -5.46 12.00 7.98
CA LEU A 355 -5.64 10.62 8.45
C LEU A 355 -6.11 10.60 9.91
N PHE A 356 -7.40 10.88 10.12
CA PHE A 356 -7.97 11.10 11.45
C PHE A 356 -8.65 9.87 12.07
N TRP A 357 -8.75 8.74 11.36
CA TRP A 357 -9.41 7.53 11.86
C TRP A 357 -8.89 7.05 13.23
N PRO A 358 -7.58 7.08 13.52
CA PRO A 358 -7.08 6.68 14.84
C PRO A 358 -7.50 7.64 15.97
N VAL A 359 -7.62 8.95 15.70
CA VAL A 359 -8.13 9.88 16.72
C VAL A 359 -9.63 9.70 16.94
N TYR A 360 -10.40 9.37 15.90
CA TYR A 360 -11.81 9.02 16.04
C TYR A 360 -12.01 7.72 16.82
N MET A 361 -11.16 6.71 16.61
CA MET A 361 -11.14 5.50 17.43
C MET A 361 -10.97 5.83 18.92
N ILE A 362 -10.03 6.72 19.26
CA ILE A 362 -9.82 7.16 20.64
C ILE A 362 -11.05 7.90 21.19
N LEU A 363 -11.65 8.79 20.39
CA LEU A 363 -12.86 9.54 20.76
C LEU A 363 -14.04 8.60 21.06
N TYR A 364 -14.41 7.74 20.12
CA TYR A 364 -15.57 6.87 20.27
C TYR A 364 -15.39 5.83 21.38
N ILE A 365 -14.21 5.22 21.49
CA ILE A 365 -13.95 4.26 22.58
C ILE A 365 -13.93 4.98 23.94
N THR A 366 -13.48 6.23 24.00
CA THR A 366 -13.60 7.05 25.21
C THR A 366 -15.07 7.27 25.58
N ILE A 367 -15.93 7.61 24.62
CA ILE A 367 -17.38 7.78 24.84
C ILE A 367 -18.01 6.46 25.32
N PHE A 368 -17.79 5.35 24.59
CA PHE A 368 -18.30 4.03 24.98
C PHE A 368 -17.82 3.61 26.37
N SER A 369 -16.55 3.89 26.68
CA SER A 369 -15.98 3.60 28.00
C SER A 369 -16.71 4.34 29.11
N LYS A 370 -17.06 5.62 28.90
CA LYS A 370 -17.84 6.39 29.88
C LYS A 370 -19.26 5.87 30.06
N LEU A 371 -19.92 5.45 28.98
CA LEU A 371 -21.25 4.85 29.06
C LEU A 371 -21.22 3.52 29.84
N ILE A 372 -20.26 2.65 29.54
CA ILE A 372 -20.09 1.33 30.18
C ILE A 372 -19.62 1.46 31.64
N GLN A 373 -18.91 2.53 32.00
CA GLN A 373 -18.43 2.75 33.36
C GLN A 373 -19.60 2.79 34.36
N ASN A 374 -20.74 3.37 33.96
CA ASN A 374 -21.93 3.53 34.78
C ASN A 374 -22.75 2.23 34.96
N VAL A 375 -22.53 1.22 34.11
CA VAL A 375 -23.21 -0.07 34.20
C VAL A 375 -22.50 -0.95 35.24
N SER A 376 -23.11 -1.19 36.40
CA SER A 376 -22.52 -2.08 37.42
C SER A 376 -23.52 -3.12 37.92
N VAL A 377 -23.11 -4.38 37.95
CA VAL A 377 -23.86 -5.47 38.57
C VAL A 377 -23.32 -5.66 39.99
N LYS A 378 -24.12 -5.34 41.00
CA LYS A 378 -23.69 -5.45 42.42
C LYS A 378 -23.54 -6.90 42.88
N ASN A 379 -24.21 -7.85 42.23
CA ASN A 379 -24.17 -9.26 42.60
C ASN A 379 -22.93 -9.97 42.00
N MET A 380 -21.99 -10.35 42.88
CA MET A 380 -20.75 -11.02 42.49
C MET A 380 -20.98 -12.41 41.87
N LYS A 381 -21.95 -13.20 42.39
CA LYS A 381 -22.27 -14.52 41.83
C LYS A 381 -22.81 -14.38 40.41
N LEU A 382 -23.76 -13.48 40.19
CA LEU A 382 -24.31 -13.20 38.87
C LEU A 382 -23.22 -12.73 37.89
N THR A 383 -22.32 -11.86 38.33
CA THR A 383 -21.19 -11.38 37.51
C THR A 383 -20.26 -12.52 37.10
N LEU A 384 -19.96 -13.45 38.01
CA LEU A 384 -19.15 -14.62 37.71
C LEU A 384 -19.87 -15.54 36.72
N THR A 385 -21.15 -15.86 36.95
CA THR A 385 -21.95 -16.69 36.04
C THR A 385 -22.02 -16.09 34.64
N LEU A 386 -22.30 -14.79 34.51
CA LEU A 386 -22.34 -14.11 33.22
C LEU A 386 -20.98 -14.18 32.50
N ASN A 387 -19.87 -13.94 33.21
CA ASN A 387 -18.55 -14.05 32.60
C ASN A 387 -18.24 -15.49 32.17
N THR A 388 -18.59 -16.49 32.97
CA THR A 388 -18.39 -17.90 32.60
C THR A 388 -19.19 -18.27 31.35
N VAL A 389 -20.46 -17.86 31.27
CA VAL A 389 -21.30 -18.08 30.09
C VAL A 389 -20.71 -17.39 28.86
N LEU A 390 -20.28 -16.13 28.98
CA LEU A 390 -19.66 -15.38 27.88
C LEU A 390 -18.33 -16.00 27.43
N ILE A 391 -17.52 -16.51 28.36
CA ILE A 391 -16.26 -17.20 28.04
C ILE A 391 -16.54 -18.52 27.32
N ILE A 392 -17.47 -19.34 27.81
CA ILE A 392 -17.82 -20.61 27.16
C ILE A 392 -18.37 -20.36 25.77
N ALA A 393 -19.31 -19.42 25.62
CA ALA A 393 -19.87 -19.04 24.32
C ALA A 393 -18.79 -18.48 23.39
N GLY A 394 -17.93 -17.59 23.88
CA GLY A 394 -16.85 -16.99 23.11
C GLY A 394 -15.80 -18.01 22.65
N LEU A 395 -15.42 -18.96 23.52
CA LEU A 395 -14.52 -20.06 23.15
C LEU A 395 -15.18 -20.98 22.13
N TYR A 396 -16.42 -21.41 22.36
CA TYR A 396 -17.16 -22.26 21.42
C TYR A 396 -17.26 -21.62 20.03
N LEU A 397 -17.67 -20.35 19.95
CA LEU A 397 -17.75 -19.60 18.69
C LEU A 397 -16.38 -19.46 18.02
N SER A 398 -15.32 -19.15 18.79
CA SER A 398 -13.98 -18.99 18.24
C SER A 398 -13.43 -20.30 17.69
N PHE A 399 -13.60 -21.41 18.42
CA PHE A 399 -13.17 -22.73 17.97
C PHE A 399 -13.98 -23.23 16.78
N PHE A 400 -15.31 -23.03 16.79
CA PHE A 400 -16.17 -23.42 15.67
C PHE A 400 -15.72 -22.76 14.37
N HIS A 401 -15.52 -21.44 14.37
CA HIS A 401 -15.05 -20.74 13.17
C HIS A 401 -13.61 -21.10 12.79
N LEU A 402 -12.74 -21.32 13.78
CA LEU A 402 -11.36 -21.73 13.50
C LEU A 402 -11.32 -23.11 12.83
N ASP A 403 -12.11 -24.06 13.32
CA ASP A 403 -12.25 -25.40 12.74
C ASP A 403 -12.82 -25.32 11.31
N GLU A 404 -13.87 -24.52 11.11
CA GLU A 404 -14.45 -24.26 9.78
C GLU A 404 -13.38 -23.69 8.81
N THR A 405 -12.62 -22.68 9.24
CA THR A 405 -11.58 -22.07 8.42
C THR A 405 -10.43 -23.03 8.14
N ILE A 406 -9.99 -23.83 9.13
CA ILE A 406 -8.96 -24.87 8.93
C ILE A 406 -9.47 -25.94 7.95
N GLY A 407 -10.70 -26.42 8.11
CA GLY A 407 -11.33 -27.37 7.19
C GLY A 407 -11.37 -26.83 5.76
N ARG A 408 -11.69 -25.55 5.58
CA ARG A 408 -11.61 -24.85 4.29
C ARG A 408 -10.18 -24.75 3.75
N LEU A 409 -9.17 -24.57 4.60
CA LEU A 409 -7.76 -24.57 4.19
C LEU A 409 -7.24 -25.95 3.78
N HIS A 410 -7.96 -27.04 4.07
CA HIS A 410 -7.65 -28.37 3.55
C HIS A 410 -8.40 -28.75 2.26
N SER A 411 -9.39 -27.95 1.84
CA SER A 411 -10.14 -28.24 0.61
C SER A 411 -9.30 -28.00 -0.65
N LYS A 412 -9.63 -28.71 -1.74
CA LYS A 412 -9.06 -28.44 -3.06
C LYS A 412 -9.49 -27.04 -3.51
N ARG A 413 -8.50 -26.20 -3.84
CA ARG A 413 -8.68 -24.81 -4.29
C ARG A 413 -8.27 -24.68 -5.76
N GLU A 414 -8.34 -23.45 -6.28
CA GLU A 414 -8.06 -23.11 -7.69
C GLU A 414 -6.60 -23.37 -8.11
N THR A 415 -5.78 -22.33 -8.25
CA THR A 415 -4.41 -22.48 -8.77
C THR A 415 -3.41 -22.30 -7.64
N PHE A 416 -2.64 -23.34 -7.34
CA PHE A 416 -1.52 -23.24 -6.41
C PHE A 416 -0.29 -22.67 -7.13
N VAL A 417 0.33 -21.65 -6.54
CA VAL A 417 1.56 -21.04 -7.02
C VAL A 417 2.66 -21.33 -5.99
N PRO A 418 3.59 -22.27 -6.27
CA PRO A 418 4.60 -22.72 -5.32
C PRO A 418 5.47 -21.60 -4.72
N GLU A 419 5.88 -20.64 -5.54
CA GLU A 419 6.79 -19.55 -5.16
C GLU A 419 6.13 -18.58 -4.17
N LEU A 420 4.80 -18.45 -4.23
CA LEU A 420 4.02 -17.69 -3.25
C LEU A 420 3.63 -18.53 -2.03
N ASN A 421 3.75 -19.85 -2.12
CA ASN A 421 3.25 -20.85 -1.17
C ASN A 421 1.74 -20.72 -0.91
N GLY A 422 0.97 -20.40 -1.95
CA GLY A 422 -0.42 -19.97 -1.82
C GLY A 422 -1.30 -20.39 -2.97
N TYR A 423 -2.60 -20.46 -2.69
CA TYR A 423 -3.63 -20.63 -3.71
C TYR A 423 -4.18 -19.27 -4.12
N LEU A 424 -4.27 -19.02 -5.42
CA LEU A 424 -4.86 -17.83 -5.98
C LEU A 424 -6.19 -18.15 -6.63
N SER A 425 -7.20 -17.32 -6.40
CA SER A 425 -8.45 -17.32 -7.17
C SER A 425 -8.35 -16.48 -8.45
N LYS A 426 -7.31 -15.65 -8.54
CA LYS A 426 -7.05 -14.79 -9.69
C LYS A 426 -5.58 -14.81 -10.07
N TYR A 427 -5.28 -14.67 -11.36
CA TYR A 427 -3.93 -14.46 -11.91
C TYR A 427 -2.96 -15.66 -11.85
N GLY A 428 -3.27 -16.73 -11.11
CA GLY A 428 -2.31 -17.82 -10.89
C GLY A 428 -1.85 -18.51 -12.17
N LYS A 429 -2.76 -18.80 -13.10
CA LYS A 429 -2.39 -19.44 -14.39
C LYS A 429 -1.55 -18.50 -15.25
N GLU A 430 -1.95 -17.24 -15.27
CA GLU A 430 -1.37 -16.18 -16.06
C GLU A 430 0.04 -15.82 -15.62
N LEU A 431 0.27 -15.77 -14.30
CA LEU A 431 1.57 -15.55 -13.70
C LEU A 431 2.53 -16.69 -14.04
N ASN A 432 2.06 -17.94 -13.98
CA ASN A 432 2.86 -19.11 -14.37
C ASN A 432 3.21 -19.07 -15.87
N ILE A 433 2.30 -18.61 -16.72
CA ILE A 433 2.59 -18.44 -18.15
C ILE A 433 3.59 -17.30 -18.38
N ALA A 434 3.38 -16.14 -17.76
CA ALA A 434 4.24 -14.97 -17.93
C ALA A 434 5.67 -15.24 -17.46
N SER A 435 5.83 -15.85 -16.27
CA SER A 435 7.13 -16.23 -15.71
C SER A 435 7.84 -17.32 -16.51
N ASN A 436 7.14 -18.37 -16.94
CA ASN A 436 7.82 -19.50 -17.62
C ASN A 436 8.05 -19.27 -19.12
N LYS A 437 7.19 -18.50 -19.81
CA LYS A 437 7.20 -18.41 -21.27
C LYS A 437 7.71 -17.07 -21.82
N VAL A 438 7.51 -15.97 -21.10
CA VAL A 438 7.90 -14.62 -21.57
C VAL A 438 9.14 -14.13 -20.88
N ILE A 439 9.11 -14.10 -19.54
CA ILE A 439 10.24 -13.65 -18.72
C ILE A 439 11.14 -14.85 -18.45
N LYS A 440 11.90 -15.27 -19.47
CA LYS A 440 12.82 -16.42 -19.35
C LYS A 440 14.10 -16.10 -18.58
N THR A 441 14.37 -14.81 -18.35
CA THR A 441 15.62 -14.29 -17.80
C THR A 441 15.38 -13.58 -16.47
N ASN A 442 16.47 -13.50 -15.68
CA ASN A 442 16.53 -12.77 -14.42
C ASN A 442 16.73 -11.25 -14.63
N ASP A 443 16.05 -10.64 -15.59
CA ASP A 443 16.27 -9.23 -15.96
C ASP A 443 14.97 -8.43 -16.06
N VAL A 444 14.14 -8.49 -15.01
CA VAL A 444 12.92 -7.68 -14.91
C VAL A 444 13.14 -6.43 -14.07
N PHE A 445 12.74 -5.29 -14.61
CA PHE A 445 12.66 -4.03 -13.87
C PHE A 445 11.22 -3.54 -13.80
N SER A 446 10.67 -3.40 -12.60
CA SER A 446 9.24 -3.05 -12.45
C SER A 446 9.01 -1.72 -11.76
N THR A 447 7.98 -1.00 -12.21
CA THR A 447 7.49 0.20 -11.50
C THR A 447 6.71 -0.16 -10.25
N TYR A 448 6.15 -1.38 -10.20
CA TYR A 448 5.51 -2.00 -9.04
C TYR A 448 5.97 -3.45 -8.92
N ALA A 449 7.00 -3.71 -8.10
CA ALA A 449 7.47 -5.06 -7.84
C ALA A 449 6.39 -5.87 -7.11
N SER A 450 5.88 -6.94 -7.73
CA SER A 450 4.76 -7.75 -7.28
C SER A 450 5.08 -9.25 -7.39
N ALA A 451 4.10 -10.08 -7.73
CA ALA A 451 4.28 -11.53 -7.81
C ALA A 451 5.31 -11.95 -8.86
N LEU A 452 5.41 -11.25 -10.00
CA LEU A 452 6.36 -11.61 -11.07
C LEU A 452 7.81 -11.65 -10.55
N GLU A 453 8.21 -10.70 -9.70
CA GLU A 453 9.53 -10.68 -9.06
C GLU A 453 9.71 -11.85 -8.10
N VAL A 454 8.67 -12.25 -7.37
CA VAL A 454 8.78 -13.41 -6.47
C VAL A 454 8.91 -14.71 -7.27
N LEU A 455 8.13 -14.87 -8.34
CA LEU A 455 8.17 -16.04 -9.21
C LEU A 455 9.53 -16.19 -9.92
N SER A 456 10.19 -15.07 -10.21
CA SER A 456 11.53 -15.05 -10.81
C SER A 456 12.66 -14.99 -9.77
N ASN A 457 12.34 -15.06 -8.48
CA ASN A 457 13.28 -14.93 -7.36
C ASN A 457 14.16 -13.67 -7.46
N GLN A 458 13.52 -12.54 -7.77
CA GLN A 458 14.14 -11.26 -8.04
C GLN A 458 13.67 -10.16 -7.10
N TYR A 459 14.42 -9.08 -7.15
CA TYR A 459 14.17 -7.82 -6.48
C TYR A 459 14.13 -6.71 -7.50
N GLN A 460 13.36 -5.66 -7.21
CA GLN A 460 13.57 -4.40 -7.92
C GLN A 460 14.97 -3.86 -7.57
N SER A 461 15.87 -4.02 -8.52
CA SER A 461 17.29 -3.70 -8.45
C SER A 461 17.65 -2.27 -8.00
N SER A 462 16.76 -1.28 -8.11
CA SER A 462 16.98 0.09 -7.60
C SER A 462 16.98 0.18 -6.07
N GLY A 463 16.48 -0.86 -5.39
CA GLY A 463 16.20 -0.84 -3.95
C GLY A 463 14.93 -0.07 -3.59
N MET A 464 14.20 0.45 -4.58
CA MET A 464 12.91 1.13 -4.41
C MET A 464 11.85 0.36 -5.18
N ASP A 465 11.14 -0.52 -4.48
CA ASP A 465 10.25 -1.51 -5.09
C ASP A 465 9.09 -0.90 -5.90
N TYR A 466 8.63 0.28 -5.48
CA TYR A 466 7.51 0.98 -6.09
C TYR A 466 7.97 2.37 -6.53
N ILE A 467 7.70 2.74 -7.78
CA ILE A 467 8.11 4.03 -8.35
C ILE A 467 7.55 5.23 -7.57
N ILE A 468 6.38 5.06 -6.94
CA ILE A 468 5.75 6.08 -6.11
C ILE A 468 6.49 6.38 -4.79
N HIS A 469 7.50 5.58 -4.44
CA HIS A 469 8.40 5.83 -3.31
C HIS A 469 9.73 6.45 -3.75
N VAL A 470 9.93 6.71 -5.05
CA VAL A 470 11.14 7.37 -5.57
C VAL A 470 11.01 8.89 -5.40
N LEU A 471 11.13 9.33 -4.14
CA LEU A 471 10.86 10.68 -3.70
C LEU A 471 12.15 11.45 -3.41
N GLY A 472 12.33 12.61 -4.06
CA GLY A 472 13.55 13.42 -3.98
C GLY A 472 14.44 13.27 -5.23
N ASP A 473 15.09 14.37 -5.63
CA ASP A 473 15.96 14.43 -6.81
C ASP A 473 17.02 13.33 -6.80
N LYS A 474 17.75 13.19 -5.68
CA LYS A 474 18.78 12.16 -5.48
C LYS A 474 18.27 10.74 -5.74
N TYR A 475 17.05 10.43 -5.31
CA TYR A 475 16.46 9.09 -5.43
C TYR A 475 15.93 8.84 -6.82
N ARG A 476 15.39 9.86 -7.50
CA ARG A 476 15.03 9.78 -8.93
C ARG A 476 16.26 9.53 -9.80
N THR A 477 17.36 10.24 -9.56
CA THR A 477 18.65 10.00 -10.22
C THR A 477 19.14 8.58 -9.95
N LYS A 478 19.18 8.14 -8.68
CA LYS A 478 19.59 6.75 -8.33
C LYS A 478 18.74 5.69 -9.04
N TYR A 479 17.42 5.90 -9.13
CA TYR A 479 16.51 4.98 -9.81
C TYR A 479 16.80 4.91 -11.31
N LEU A 480 17.00 6.07 -11.97
CA LEU A 480 17.37 6.15 -13.38
C LEU A 480 18.75 5.57 -13.67
N ASP A 481 19.76 5.90 -12.88
CA ASP A 481 21.13 5.40 -13.05
C ASP A 481 21.14 3.87 -12.95
N LYS A 482 20.35 3.29 -12.04
CA LYS A 482 20.21 1.84 -11.94
C LYS A 482 19.52 1.25 -13.17
N PHE A 483 18.46 1.89 -13.66
CA PHE A 483 17.78 1.46 -14.88
C PHE A 483 18.71 1.51 -16.11
N HIS A 484 19.45 2.60 -16.29
CA HIS A 484 20.38 2.79 -17.39
C HIS A 484 21.61 1.88 -17.33
N SER A 485 22.11 1.57 -16.13
CA SER A 485 23.26 0.66 -15.98
C SER A 485 22.89 -0.80 -16.19
N LEU A 486 21.70 -1.22 -15.75
CA LEU A 486 21.23 -2.60 -15.94
C LEU A 486 20.83 -2.90 -17.37
N GLN A 487 20.23 -1.93 -18.07
CA GLN A 487 19.68 -2.15 -19.41
C GLN A 487 18.79 -3.41 -19.48
N PRO A 488 17.78 -3.54 -18.59
CA PRO A 488 17.03 -4.78 -18.42
C PRO A 488 16.40 -5.23 -19.74
N GLU A 489 16.30 -6.54 -19.96
CA GLU A 489 15.62 -7.07 -21.14
C GLU A 489 14.12 -6.72 -21.10
N PHE A 490 13.53 -6.84 -19.90
CA PHE A 490 12.12 -6.62 -19.67
C PHE A 490 11.85 -5.56 -18.61
N VAL A 491 10.84 -4.74 -18.86
CA VAL A 491 10.29 -3.80 -17.87
C VAL A 491 8.82 -4.13 -17.67
N THR A 492 8.30 -4.00 -16.45
CA THR A 492 6.85 -4.09 -16.22
C THR A 492 6.28 -2.81 -15.62
N THR A 493 5.10 -2.43 -16.13
CA THR A 493 4.27 -1.35 -15.59
C THR A 493 2.87 -1.88 -15.32
N MET A 494 2.07 -1.19 -14.50
CA MET A 494 0.65 -1.54 -14.40
C MET A 494 -0.05 -1.23 -15.72
N ARG A 495 -1.16 -1.91 -16.01
CA ARG A 495 -2.02 -1.56 -17.14
C ARG A 495 -2.90 -0.36 -16.79
N GLU A 496 -3.03 0.56 -17.75
CA GLU A 496 -3.88 1.76 -17.62
C GLU A 496 -5.36 1.43 -17.42
N ASP A 497 -5.82 0.30 -17.96
CA ASP A 497 -7.20 -0.17 -17.84
C ASP A 497 -7.44 -1.04 -16.59
N PHE A 498 -6.38 -1.49 -15.90
CA PHE A 498 -6.46 -2.22 -14.64
C PHE A 498 -6.36 -1.30 -13.43
N PHE A 499 -5.38 -0.40 -13.44
CA PHE A 499 -5.10 0.52 -12.35
C PHE A 499 -5.36 1.95 -12.81
N PRO A 500 -6.49 2.58 -12.42
CA PRO A 500 -6.85 3.91 -12.90
C PRO A 500 -5.80 4.98 -12.63
N TYR A 501 -5.01 4.83 -11.56
CA TYR A 501 -3.95 5.79 -11.22
C TYR A 501 -2.67 5.58 -12.04
N GLU A 502 -2.55 4.55 -12.87
CA GLU A 502 -1.35 4.34 -13.70
C GLU A 502 -1.10 5.52 -14.64
N LEU A 503 -2.17 6.18 -15.12
CA LEU A 503 -2.05 7.41 -15.90
C LEU A 503 -1.39 8.54 -15.09
N TRP A 504 -1.84 8.74 -13.84
CA TRP A 504 -1.17 9.65 -12.91
C TRP A 504 0.28 9.25 -12.64
N VAL A 505 0.56 7.96 -12.40
CA VAL A 505 1.92 7.44 -12.19
C VAL A 505 2.83 7.76 -13.38
N LYS A 506 2.35 7.51 -14.60
CA LYS A 506 3.08 7.77 -15.85
C LYS A 506 3.47 9.25 -15.97
N ARG A 507 2.52 10.17 -15.71
CA ARG A 507 2.76 11.61 -15.82
C ARG A 507 3.63 12.16 -14.68
N ALA A 508 3.32 11.82 -13.43
CA ALA A 508 4.05 12.29 -12.26
C ALA A 508 5.50 11.76 -12.19
N ASN A 509 5.77 10.64 -12.87
CA ASN A 509 7.08 10.01 -12.98
C ASN A 509 7.61 10.02 -14.42
N TRP A 510 7.28 11.07 -15.19
CA TRP A 510 7.71 11.19 -16.58
C TRP A 510 9.22 11.10 -16.77
N PHE A 511 10.01 11.49 -15.74
CA PHE A 511 11.46 11.31 -15.71
C PHE A 511 11.91 9.87 -16.05
N PHE A 512 11.12 8.86 -15.66
CA PHE A 512 11.37 7.45 -15.95
C PHE A 512 10.63 6.99 -17.21
N TYR A 513 9.34 7.32 -17.34
CA TYR A 513 8.53 6.82 -18.46
C TYR A 513 9.02 7.32 -19.82
N ARG A 514 9.62 8.52 -19.90
CA ARG A 514 10.25 9.00 -21.14
C ARG A 514 11.41 8.11 -21.59
N GLU A 515 12.21 7.60 -20.66
CA GLU A 515 13.35 6.71 -20.95
C GLU A 515 12.85 5.31 -21.33
N LEU A 516 11.87 4.81 -20.58
CA LEU A 516 11.19 3.54 -20.86
C LEU A 516 10.58 3.53 -22.27
N LEU A 517 9.71 4.49 -22.57
CA LEU A 517 8.97 4.51 -23.83
C LEU A 517 9.88 4.79 -25.04
N THR A 518 11.02 5.46 -24.83
CA THR A 518 12.02 5.66 -25.89
C THR A 518 12.70 4.35 -26.29
N SER A 519 13.03 3.49 -25.31
CA SER A 519 13.91 2.34 -25.55
C SER A 519 13.20 0.98 -25.56
N TYR A 520 11.92 0.93 -25.18
CA TYR A 520 11.16 -0.31 -25.01
C TYR A 520 9.82 -0.25 -25.72
N LYS A 521 9.35 -1.41 -26.16
CA LYS A 521 8.04 -1.59 -26.80
C LYS A 521 7.21 -2.61 -26.00
N ALA A 522 5.90 -2.37 -25.90
CA ALA A 522 5.00 -3.33 -25.28
C ALA A 522 4.99 -4.66 -26.07
N GLU A 523 5.29 -5.76 -25.41
CA GLU A 523 5.39 -7.11 -26.00
C GLU A 523 4.20 -7.99 -25.62
N ALA A 524 3.79 -7.93 -24.35
CA ALA A 524 2.73 -8.76 -23.80
C ALA A 524 2.00 -8.06 -22.64
N ILE A 525 0.83 -8.57 -22.26
CA ILE A 525 0.10 -8.11 -21.09
C ILE A 525 -0.35 -9.27 -20.20
N THR A 526 -0.20 -9.11 -18.89
CA THR A 526 -0.83 -9.97 -17.87
C THR A 526 -2.22 -9.41 -17.52
N PRO A 527 -2.99 -10.01 -16.59
CA PRO A 527 -4.26 -9.43 -16.14
C PRO A 527 -4.12 -8.02 -15.58
N TYR A 528 -2.93 -7.63 -15.11
CA TYR A 528 -2.73 -6.38 -14.38
C TYR A 528 -1.51 -5.55 -14.83
N SER A 529 -0.55 -6.13 -15.57
CA SER A 529 0.69 -5.46 -15.99
C SER A 529 0.91 -5.52 -17.49
N THR A 530 1.61 -4.50 -18.00
CA THR A 530 2.19 -4.48 -19.35
C THR A 530 3.65 -4.88 -19.25
N ILE A 531 4.07 -5.82 -20.09
CA ILE A 531 5.47 -6.27 -20.23
C ILE A 531 6.06 -5.58 -21.45
N TRP A 532 7.14 -4.86 -21.22
CA TRP A 532 7.88 -4.09 -22.21
C TRP A 532 9.20 -4.78 -22.50
N LYS A 533 9.56 -4.93 -23.78
CA LYS A 533 10.84 -5.48 -24.20
C LYS A 533 11.72 -4.42 -24.82
N LYS A 534 13.00 -4.46 -24.44
CA LYS A 534 14.02 -3.58 -24.98
C LYS A 534 14.10 -3.69 -26.51
N GLN A 535 14.21 -2.56 -27.19
CA GLN A 535 14.38 -2.48 -28.63
C GLN A 535 15.82 -2.10 -28.98
N ILE A 536 16.24 -2.42 -30.20
CA ILE A 536 17.54 -1.98 -30.75
C ILE A 536 17.45 -0.51 -31.18
N ASN A 537 16.32 -0.12 -31.77
CA ASN A 537 16.07 1.23 -32.25
C ASN A 537 15.13 1.99 -31.29
N GLU A 538 15.34 3.29 -31.18
CA GLU A 538 14.48 4.16 -30.38
C GLU A 538 13.07 4.27 -30.99
N ASN A 539 12.04 4.24 -30.14
CA ASN A 539 10.62 4.42 -30.50
C ASN A 539 10.28 5.93 -30.63
N ILE A 540 11.01 6.63 -31.48
CA ILE A 540 10.82 8.06 -31.76
C ILE A 540 10.22 8.25 -33.16
N TYR A 541 9.22 9.12 -33.27
CA TYR A 541 8.72 9.55 -34.58
C TYR A 541 9.52 10.73 -35.10
N ASN A 542 9.98 10.60 -36.35
CA ASN A 542 10.55 11.70 -37.12
C ASN A 542 9.43 12.54 -37.74
N ASN A 543 8.64 13.21 -36.89
CA ASN A 543 7.63 14.16 -37.33
C ASN A 543 7.88 15.53 -36.71
N ASN A 544 7.57 16.59 -37.45
CA ASN A 544 7.64 17.93 -36.89
C ASN A 544 6.46 18.14 -35.92
N VAL A 545 6.75 18.73 -34.77
CA VAL A 545 5.72 19.20 -33.84
C VAL A 545 5.63 20.71 -33.95
N GLN A 546 4.47 21.19 -34.39
CA GLN A 546 4.11 22.59 -34.22
C GLN A 546 3.52 22.75 -32.82
N TYR A 547 4.04 23.68 -32.02
CA TYR A 547 3.52 23.91 -30.67
C TYR A 547 3.41 25.40 -30.35
N SER A 548 2.44 25.74 -29.51
CA SER A 548 2.24 27.08 -28.98
C SER A 548 1.99 27.02 -27.46
N ILE A 549 2.33 28.12 -26.79
CA ILE A 549 1.95 28.37 -25.41
C ILE A 549 1.07 29.61 -25.39
N GLU A 550 -0.13 29.47 -24.86
CA GLU A 550 -1.09 30.56 -24.73
C GLU A 550 -1.33 30.87 -23.26
N GLN A 551 -1.15 32.13 -22.86
CA GLN A 551 -1.55 32.58 -21.53
C GLN A 551 -3.09 32.66 -21.46
N LYS A 552 -3.73 31.82 -20.64
CA LYS A 552 -5.20 31.83 -20.48
C LYS A 552 -5.67 32.78 -19.39
N SER A 553 -4.89 32.90 -18.32
CA SER A 553 -5.11 33.84 -17.21
C SER A 553 -3.77 34.14 -16.53
N GLU A 554 -3.71 35.09 -15.59
CA GLU A 554 -2.47 35.40 -14.86
C GLU A 554 -1.82 34.18 -14.18
N ASN A 555 -2.62 33.16 -13.85
CA ASN A 555 -2.19 31.96 -13.14
C ASN A 555 -2.14 30.70 -14.01
N SER A 556 -2.51 30.77 -15.30
CA SER A 556 -2.58 29.57 -16.16
C SER A 556 -2.07 29.79 -17.58
N VAL A 557 -1.45 28.74 -18.12
CA VAL A 557 -0.96 28.65 -19.49
C VAL A 557 -1.49 27.36 -20.13
N GLU A 558 -1.91 27.42 -21.38
CA GLU A 558 -2.25 26.25 -22.19
C GLU A 558 -1.11 25.96 -23.16
N ILE A 559 -0.74 24.70 -23.24
CA ILE A 559 0.20 24.14 -24.21
C ILE A 559 -0.63 23.41 -25.25
N ILE A 560 -0.41 23.74 -26.52
CA ILE A 560 -1.04 23.09 -27.66
C ILE A 560 0.08 22.49 -28.52
N ALA A 561 -0.02 21.22 -28.83
CA ALA A 561 0.90 20.50 -29.71
C ALA A 561 0.13 19.90 -30.88
N LYS A 562 0.62 20.11 -32.10
CA LYS A 562 0.07 19.59 -33.35
C LYS A 562 1.16 18.88 -34.14
N THR A 563 0.82 17.71 -34.65
CA THR A 563 1.69 16.94 -35.55
C THR A 563 1.16 17.04 -36.97
N ASP A 564 2.07 17.04 -37.95
CA ASP A 564 1.70 17.16 -39.37
C ASP A 564 0.79 16.00 -39.83
N ASP A 565 1.06 14.78 -39.34
CA ASP A 565 0.19 13.63 -39.52
C ASP A 565 -0.87 13.52 -38.41
N LYS A 566 -2.00 12.88 -38.73
CA LYS A 566 -3.04 12.48 -37.74
C LYS A 566 -2.57 11.30 -36.88
N LEU A 567 -1.43 11.49 -36.21
CA LEU A 567 -0.88 10.50 -35.28
C LEU A 567 -1.84 10.29 -34.11
N ASN A 568 -1.85 9.04 -33.64
CA ASN A 568 -2.63 8.60 -32.49
C ASN A 568 -1.70 7.80 -31.57
N ASN A 569 -1.93 7.89 -30.25
CA ASN A 569 -1.13 7.21 -29.23
C ASN A 569 0.36 7.57 -29.29
N VAL A 570 0.65 8.86 -29.46
CA VAL A 570 2.01 9.38 -29.32
C VAL A 570 2.03 10.44 -28.23
N ILE A 571 3.18 10.60 -27.58
CA ILE A 571 3.40 11.60 -26.54
C ILE A 571 4.52 12.52 -27.02
N VAL A 572 4.27 13.83 -27.00
CA VAL A 572 5.33 14.82 -27.15
C VAL A 572 5.97 15.06 -25.79
N ASP A 573 7.28 14.83 -25.72
CA ASP A 573 8.10 15.14 -24.54
C ASP A 573 8.50 16.62 -24.59
N PHE A 574 7.94 17.41 -23.67
CA PHE A 574 8.27 18.82 -23.53
C PHE A 574 9.20 19.06 -22.37
N SER A 575 10.16 19.96 -22.55
CA SER A 575 10.96 20.53 -21.47
C SER A 575 10.46 21.93 -21.15
N ILE A 576 10.22 22.21 -19.87
CA ILE A 576 9.65 23.48 -19.41
C ILE A 576 10.37 24.01 -18.17
N SER A 577 10.55 25.34 -18.13
CA SER A 577 10.93 26.10 -16.94
C SER A 577 9.77 27.00 -16.53
N TYR A 578 9.41 26.99 -15.25
CA TYR A 578 8.34 27.84 -14.74
C TYR A 578 8.52 28.25 -13.28
N ARG A 579 7.81 29.31 -12.90
CA ARG A 579 7.75 29.82 -11.53
C ARG A 579 6.34 30.28 -11.18
N SER A 580 5.77 29.69 -10.13
CA SER A 580 4.58 30.22 -9.47
C SER A 580 4.97 31.33 -8.48
N GLN A 581 4.34 32.50 -8.55
CA GLN A 581 4.59 33.65 -7.68
C GLN A 581 3.33 34.02 -6.91
N TRP A 582 3.48 34.48 -5.67
CA TRP A 582 2.36 35.06 -4.93
C TRP A 582 2.04 36.45 -5.51
N ASN A 583 0.75 36.76 -5.63
CA ASN A 583 0.29 38.11 -5.95
C ASN A 583 -0.23 38.82 -4.67
N ASN A 584 -0.70 40.07 -4.84
CA ASN A 584 -1.13 40.92 -3.72
C ASN A 584 -2.33 40.36 -2.93
N LYS A 585 -3.07 39.40 -3.50
CA LYS A 585 -4.25 38.78 -2.86
C LYS A 585 -3.87 37.68 -1.86
N ARG A 586 -2.60 37.25 -1.77
CA ARG A 586 -2.14 36.20 -0.85
C ARG A 586 -2.61 36.44 0.59
N PHE A 587 -2.41 37.64 1.11
CA PHE A 587 -2.71 37.95 2.52
C PHE A 587 -4.20 37.91 2.80
N PHE A 588 -5.03 38.49 1.92
CA PHE A 588 -6.48 38.48 2.05
C PHE A 588 -7.08 37.08 1.89
N GLY A 589 -6.48 36.25 1.06
CA GLY A 589 -6.90 34.86 0.85
C GLY A 589 -6.27 33.85 1.82
N PHE A 590 -5.46 34.31 2.77
CA PHE A 590 -4.73 33.46 3.72
C PHE A 590 -3.93 32.32 3.03
N GLY A 591 -3.22 32.65 1.96
CA GLY A 591 -2.40 31.70 1.20
C GLY A 591 -1.20 31.18 1.99
N LEU A 592 -1.14 29.85 2.17
CA LEU A 592 -0.12 29.15 2.95
C LEU A 592 0.96 28.53 2.06
N ARG A 593 0.54 27.81 1.01
CA ARG A 593 1.41 27.07 0.10
C ARG A 593 0.93 27.23 -1.33
N LYS A 594 1.84 27.02 -2.28
CA LYS A 594 1.54 26.99 -3.71
C LYS A 594 1.92 25.65 -4.29
N ILE A 595 1.26 25.31 -5.38
CA ILE A 595 1.63 24.21 -6.28
C ILE A 595 1.35 24.66 -7.71
N VAL A 596 1.91 23.93 -8.68
CA VAL A 596 1.44 23.96 -10.05
C VAL A 596 0.74 22.63 -10.32
N SER A 597 -0.44 22.68 -10.93
CA SER A 597 -1.17 21.49 -11.34
C SER A 597 -1.31 21.48 -12.85
N VAL A 598 -1.15 20.31 -13.42
CA VAL A 598 -1.29 20.03 -14.84
C VAL A 598 -2.62 19.31 -15.03
N GLN A 599 -3.44 19.85 -15.91
CA GLN A 599 -4.71 19.24 -16.34
C GLN A 599 -4.60 18.88 -17.81
N ASP A 600 -4.95 17.63 -18.13
CA ASP A 600 -4.87 17.08 -19.47
C ASP A 600 -6.08 16.22 -19.80
N GLY A 601 -6.27 15.94 -21.10
CA GLY A 601 -7.40 15.16 -21.60
C GLY A 601 -7.25 13.65 -21.45
N TRP A 602 -6.39 13.13 -20.54
CA TRP A 602 -6.17 11.69 -20.41
C TRP A 602 -7.38 11.04 -19.71
N SER A 603 -8.37 10.62 -20.50
CA SER A 603 -9.78 10.53 -20.12
C SER A 603 -10.28 9.23 -19.49
N SER A 604 -9.46 8.42 -18.82
CA SER A 604 -9.92 7.14 -18.22
C SER A 604 -9.81 7.06 -16.69
N GLU A 605 -9.37 8.12 -16.00
CA GLU A 605 -9.36 8.14 -14.53
C GLU A 605 -10.80 8.18 -13.99
N LYS A 606 -11.25 7.09 -13.33
CA LYS A 606 -12.48 7.14 -12.55
C LYS A 606 -12.34 8.22 -11.47
N VAL A 607 -13.19 9.22 -11.60
CA VAL A 607 -13.40 10.33 -10.67
C VAL A 607 -13.60 9.77 -9.26
N ASN A 608 -12.64 9.96 -8.36
CA ASN A 608 -12.95 9.97 -6.93
C ASN A 608 -13.88 11.15 -6.65
N ASP A 609 -14.62 11.11 -5.54
CA ASP A 609 -15.59 12.12 -5.05
C ASP A 609 -15.08 13.58 -4.95
N LEU A 610 -13.85 13.88 -5.40
CA LEU A 610 -13.15 15.17 -5.30
C LEU A 610 -12.81 15.85 -6.64
N GLY A 611 -13.28 15.36 -7.80
CA GLY A 611 -13.67 16.25 -8.89
C GLY A 611 -12.64 16.84 -9.87
N THR A 612 -11.64 16.08 -10.35
CA THR A 612 -11.00 16.36 -11.66
C THR A 612 -10.58 15.06 -12.37
N ALA A 613 -10.92 14.92 -13.65
CA ALA A 613 -10.43 13.86 -14.54
C ALA A 613 -9.10 14.32 -15.17
N GLY A 614 -8.06 13.48 -15.14
CA GLY A 614 -6.82 13.69 -15.89
C GLY A 614 -5.96 14.84 -15.35
N GLY A 615 -5.20 14.59 -14.29
CA GLY A 615 -4.28 15.58 -13.77
C GLY A 615 -3.13 15.03 -12.94
N TYR A 616 -2.16 15.90 -12.66
CA TYR A 616 -1.10 15.67 -11.69
C TYR A 616 -0.57 17.01 -11.18
N ASN A 617 0.25 16.95 -10.16
CA ASN A 617 0.80 18.11 -9.49
C ASN A 617 2.32 18.15 -9.68
N LEU A 618 2.86 19.35 -9.71
CA LEU A 618 4.27 19.67 -9.84
C LEU A 618 4.68 20.61 -8.69
N PRO A 619 5.99 20.72 -8.37
CA PRO A 619 6.47 21.73 -7.44
C PRO A 619 6.06 23.14 -7.87
N ASP A 620 6.07 24.10 -6.95
CA ASP A 620 5.67 25.48 -7.26
C ASP A 620 6.65 26.19 -8.21
N THR A 621 7.87 25.66 -8.33
CA THR A 621 8.91 26.14 -9.25
C THR A 621 9.70 24.97 -9.82
N ALA A 622 10.14 25.11 -11.06
CA ALA A 622 11.07 24.18 -11.71
C ALA A 622 11.96 24.95 -12.69
N GLU A 623 13.28 24.78 -12.58
CA GLU A 623 14.23 25.35 -13.56
C GLU A 623 14.20 24.58 -14.88
N LEU A 624 14.06 23.26 -14.81
CA LEU A 624 13.86 22.40 -15.96
C LEU A 624 13.11 21.16 -15.50
N ILE A 625 11.96 20.89 -16.11
CA ILE A 625 11.20 19.66 -15.90
C ILE A 625 10.63 19.16 -17.22
N ASN A 626 10.56 17.85 -17.38
CA ASN A 626 9.92 17.24 -18.54
C ASN A 626 8.46 16.91 -18.23
N ILE A 627 7.57 17.25 -19.16
CA ILE A 627 6.14 16.93 -19.07
C ILE A 627 5.66 16.23 -20.35
N PRO A 628 4.77 15.23 -20.23
CA PRO A 628 4.16 14.58 -21.38
C PRO A 628 2.92 15.34 -21.88
N VAL A 629 2.79 15.47 -23.20
CA VAL A 629 1.54 15.88 -23.86
C VAL A 629 1.11 14.80 -24.85
N ARG A 630 -0.02 14.13 -24.58
CA ARG A 630 -0.54 13.05 -25.43
C ARG A 630 -1.26 13.64 -26.64
N ILE A 631 -0.95 13.10 -27.82
CA ILE A 631 -1.55 13.48 -29.09
C ILE A 631 -2.64 12.48 -29.47
N ILE A 632 -3.82 13.01 -29.76
CA ILE A 632 -4.99 12.27 -30.24
C ILE A 632 -5.45 12.95 -31.52
N ASN A 633 -5.51 12.19 -32.61
CA ASN A 633 -5.86 12.66 -33.95
C ASN A 633 -5.01 13.86 -34.41
N GLY A 634 -3.71 13.82 -34.11
CA GLY A 634 -2.76 14.86 -34.50
C GLY A 634 -2.71 16.10 -33.61
N GLU A 635 -3.54 16.19 -32.55
CA GLU A 635 -3.53 17.31 -31.60
C GLU A 635 -3.48 16.85 -30.14
N GLY A 636 -2.74 17.57 -29.31
CA GLY A 636 -2.71 17.39 -27.86
C GLY A 636 -2.74 18.72 -27.13
N ARG A 637 -3.39 18.75 -25.97
CA ARG A 637 -3.54 19.95 -25.14
C ARG A 637 -3.28 19.65 -23.68
N THR A 638 -2.68 20.59 -22.99
CA THR A 638 -2.42 20.49 -21.55
C THR A 638 -2.40 21.87 -20.94
N VAL A 639 -3.05 22.04 -19.78
CA VAL A 639 -3.12 23.32 -19.06
C VAL A 639 -2.30 23.24 -17.78
N LEU A 640 -1.35 24.15 -17.61
CA LEU A 640 -0.61 24.32 -16.37
C LEU A 640 -1.19 25.50 -15.61
N SER A 641 -1.58 25.27 -14.36
CA SER A 641 -2.17 26.30 -13.51
C SER A 641 -1.49 26.36 -12.15
N ALA A 642 -1.12 27.56 -11.71
CA ALA A 642 -0.69 27.83 -10.36
C ALA A 642 -1.89 27.93 -9.42
N TYR A 643 -1.76 27.34 -8.23
CA TYR A 643 -2.79 27.39 -7.18
C TYR A 643 -2.21 27.84 -5.83
N PRO A 644 -3.00 28.57 -5.00
CA PRO A 644 -4.39 29.01 -5.22
C PRO A 644 -4.56 30.01 -6.37
N ALA A 645 -5.55 29.77 -7.24
CA ALA A 645 -5.65 30.45 -8.54
C ALA A 645 -5.76 31.98 -8.45
N ASN A 646 -6.52 32.50 -7.49
CA ASN A 646 -6.71 33.94 -7.30
C ASN A 646 -5.54 34.61 -6.55
N MET A 647 -4.61 33.84 -5.99
CA MET A 647 -3.49 34.36 -5.17
C MET A 647 -2.13 34.16 -5.84
N THR A 648 -2.09 33.47 -6.97
CA THR A 648 -0.83 33.09 -7.63
C THR A 648 -0.82 33.52 -9.08
N ASN A 649 0.38 33.81 -9.59
CA ASN A 649 0.64 34.06 -10.99
C ASN A 649 1.64 33.02 -11.50
N LEU A 650 1.48 32.56 -12.73
CA LEU A 650 2.34 31.57 -13.35
C LEU A 650 3.16 32.22 -14.47
N ARG A 651 4.48 32.07 -14.40
CA ARG A 651 5.39 32.48 -15.48
C ARG A 651 6.12 31.27 -16.02
N VAL A 652 6.06 31.08 -17.33
CA VAL A 652 6.86 30.10 -18.08
C VAL A 652 7.98 30.87 -18.77
N SER A 653 9.23 30.45 -18.58
CA SER A 653 10.39 31.14 -19.17
C SER A 653 11.00 30.40 -20.35
N GLU A 654 11.00 29.07 -20.30
CA GLU A 654 11.56 28.22 -21.35
C GLU A 654 10.59 27.09 -21.67
N PHE A 655 10.48 26.76 -22.96
CA PHE A 655 9.63 25.69 -23.42
C PHE A 655 10.10 25.13 -24.76
N LYS A 656 10.32 23.81 -24.82
CA LYS A 656 10.85 23.15 -26.00
C LYS A 656 10.29 21.74 -26.16
N ALA A 657 9.80 21.41 -27.36
CA ALA A 657 9.55 20.02 -27.74
C ALA A 657 10.89 19.29 -27.96
N LEU A 658 11.07 18.15 -27.30
CA LEU A 658 12.29 17.36 -27.41
C LEU A 658 12.15 16.23 -28.43
N LYS A 659 11.10 15.42 -28.31
CA LYS A 659 10.85 14.26 -29.16
C LYS A 659 9.38 13.84 -29.11
N ILE A 660 8.94 13.10 -30.14
CA ILE A 660 7.65 12.41 -30.18
C ILE A 660 7.90 10.93 -29.92
N ILE A 661 7.27 10.37 -28.89
CA ILE A 661 7.48 9.00 -28.43
C ILE A 661 6.20 8.19 -28.63
N SER A 662 6.30 6.92 -29.05
CA SER A 662 5.15 6.00 -29.04
C SER A 662 4.63 5.77 -27.63
N ASP A 663 3.31 5.85 -27.44
CA ASP A 663 2.63 5.45 -26.20
C ASP A 663 2.19 3.97 -26.27
N VAL A 664 1.55 3.50 -25.18
CA VAL A 664 0.87 2.21 -25.14
C VAL A 664 -0.12 2.10 -26.32
N PRO A 665 -0.12 0.98 -27.09
CA PRO A 665 -1.07 0.79 -28.17
C PRO A 665 -2.51 0.91 -27.68
N SER A 666 -3.36 1.64 -28.41
CA SER A 666 -4.79 1.79 -28.07
C SER A 666 -5.55 0.46 -28.07
N ASN A 667 -5.05 -0.55 -28.79
CA ASN A 667 -5.63 -1.88 -28.81
C ASN A 667 -4.74 -2.91 -28.08
N LEU A 668 -4.91 -3.01 -26.77
CA LEU A 668 -4.27 -4.02 -25.93
C LEU A 668 -4.67 -5.46 -26.28
N SER A 669 -5.78 -5.70 -27.01
CA SER A 669 -6.17 -7.06 -27.40
C SER A 669 -5.19 -7.72 -28.37
N SER A 670 -4.41 -6.92 -29.10
CA SER A 670 -3.29 -7.42 -29.93
C SER A 670 -2.09 -7.92 -29.09
N LEU A 671 -2.03 -7.52 -27.82
CA LEU A 671 -1.01 -7.92 -26.84
C LEU A 671 -1.49 -9.07 -25.93
N ASN A 672 -2.75 -9.52 -26.04
CA ASN A 672 -3.34 -10.65 -25.28
C ASN A 672 -2.78 -12.03 -25.70
N ASN A 673 -1.58 -12.08 -26.29
CA ASN A 673 -1.00 -13.31 -26.83
C ASN A 673 -0.60 -14.32 -25.75
N LEU A 674 -0.62 -13.96 -24.45
CA LEU A 674 -0.38 -14.90 -23.36
C LEU A 674 -1.46 -16.01 -23.26
N TYR A 675 -2.70 -15.72 -23.68
CA TYR A 675 -3.87 -16.57 -23.40
C TYR A 675 -4.34 -17.41 -24.57
N LYS A 676 -3.85 -17.11 -25.78
CA LYS A 676 -4.28 -17.83 -26.98
C LYS A 676 -3.59 -19.18 -27.17
N LEU A 677 -2.67 -19.54 -26.28
CA LEU A 677 -1.81 -20.72 -26.36
C LEU A 677 -2.49 -22.06 -26.02
N GLU A 678 -3.76 -22.10 -25.61
CA GLU A 678 -4.38 -23.35 -25.10
C GLU A 678 -5.32 -24.07 -26.06
N ASN A 679 -5.95 -23.39 -27.04
CA ASN A 679 -6.93 -24.02 -27.94
C ASN A 679 -6.75 -23.52 -29.38
N ILE A 680 -6.51 -24.44 -30.32
CA ILE A 680 -6.45 -24.15 -31.77
C ILE A 680 -7.75 -24.61 -32.43
N LYS A 681 -8.28 -23.79 -33.35
CA LYS A 681 -9.39 -24.17 -34.24
C LYS A 681 -8.85 -24.69 -35.57
N VAL A 682 -9.36 -25.83 -36.01
CA VAL A 682 -9.09 -26.37 -37.36
C VAL A 682 -9.95 -25.60 -38.36
N GLU A 683 -9.38 -25.14 -39.48
CA GLU A 683 -10.14 -24.46 -40.53
C GLU A 683 -10.88 -25.47 -41.43
N ASN A 684 -12.05 -25.08 -41.96
CA ASN A 684 -12.90 -25.99 -42.73
C ASN A 684 -12.28 -26.29 -44.11
N LEU A 685 -12.32 -27.55 -44.56
CA LEU A 685 -11.88 -27.92 -45.91
C LEU A 685 -12.94 -27.47 -46.92
N THR A 686 -12.72 -26.33 -47.56
CA THR A 686 -13.58 -25.82 -48.66
C THR A 686 -12.96 -26.09 -50.03
N ASP A 687 -13.76 -25.96 -51.10
CA ASP A 687 -13.25 -26.06 -52.48
C ASP A 687 -12.23 -24.95 -52.81
N VAL A 688 -12.15 -23.87 -52.01
CA VAL A 688 -11.10 -22.85 -52.11
C VAL A 688 -9.77 -23.35 -51.55
N ASN A 689 -9.79 -24.17 -50.48
CA ASN A 689 -8.58 -24.82 -49.95
C ASN A 689 -8.02 -25.87 -50.94
N TRP A 690 -8.86 -26.40 -51.83
CA TRP A 690 -8.47 -27.33 -52.90
C TRP A 690 -7.60 -26.68 -53.97
N GLN A 691 -7.94 -25.45 -54.40
CA GLN A 691 -7.20 -24.70 -55.42
C GLN A 691 -5.79 -24.30 -54.96
N ASN A 692 -5.56 -24.24 -53.66
CA ASN A 692 -4.26 -23.96 -53.05
C ASN A 692 -3.40 -25.22 -52.79
N GLY A 693 -3.79 -26.39 -53.33
CA GLY A 693 -2.93 -27.59 -53.38
C GLY A 693 -3.23 -28.68 -52.34
N ILE A 694 -4.41 -28.72 -51.74
CA ILE A 694 -4.70 -29.59 -50.57
C ILE A 694 -5.67 -30.72 -50.93
N ASN A 695 -5.24 -31.98 -50.74
CA ASN A 695 -5.98 -33.18 -51.14
C ASN A 695 -6.94 -33.69 -50.04
N LYS A 696 -8.16 -34.10 -50.42
CA LYS A 696 -9.28 -34.61 -49.59
C LYS A 696 -9.02 -36.04 -49.12
N ASN A 697 -8.06 -36.72 -49.73
CA ASN A 697 -7.66 -38.09 -49.44
C ASN A 697 -6.43 -38.18 -48.52
N GLN A 698 -6.00 -37.07 -47.91
CA GLN A 698 -4.87 -37.04 -46.98
C GLN A 698 -5.33 -36.68 -45.56
N ASN A 699 -4.73 -37.31 -44.57
CA ASN A 699 -5.03 -37.13 -43.15
C ASN A 699 -4.47 -35.79 -42.62
N ILE A 700 -4.92 -34.65 -43.14
CA ILE A 700 -4.30 -33.35 -42.83
C ILE A 700 -5.29 -32.44 -42.10
N ALA A 701 -4.88 -31.95 -40.93
CA ALA A 701 -5.54 -30.84 -40.26
C ALA A 701 -4.89 -29.51 -40.69
N LEU A 702 -5.70 -28.63 -41.26
CA LEU A 702 -5.25 -27.31 -41.70
C LEU A 702 -5.41 -26.28 -40.59
N ILE A 703 -4.32 -25.61 -40.30
CA ILE A 703 -4.26 -24.60 -39.25
C ILE A 703 -3.65 -23.34 -39.85
N LYS A 704 -4.22 -22.18 -39.56
CA LYS A 704 -3.70 -20.91 -40.07
C LYS A 704 -2.26 -20.67 -39.61
N ASN A 705 -1.39 -20.25 -40.51
CA ASN A 705 0.03 -20.01 -40.26
C ASN A 705 0.26 -18.68 -39.54
N THR A 706 -0.01 -18.69 -38.24
CA THR A 706 0.32 -17.61 -37.30
C THR A 706 1.48 -18.03 -36.40
N LEU A 707 2.21 -17.06 -35.86
CA LEU A 707 3.27 -17.31 -34.86
C LEU A 707 2.74 -18.09 -33.64
N GLU A 708 1.50 -17.83 -33.25
CA GLU A 708 0.76 -18.49 -32.16
C GLU A 708 0.53 -19.99 -32.41
N ASN A 709 0.06 -20.35 -33.60
CA ASN A 709 -0.19 -21.74 -33.97
C ASN A 709 1.12 -22.49 -34.18
N LYS A 710 2.14 -21.84 -34.76
CA LYS A 710 3.49 -22.41 -34.89
C LYS A 710 4.06 -22.82 -33.54
N ALA A 711 4.09 -21.90 -32.57
CA ALA A 711 4.64 -22.17 -31.24
C ALA A 711 3.88 -23.26 -30.45
N THR A 712 2.60 -23.46 -30.75
CA THR A 712 1.75 -24.46 -30.07
C THR A 712 1.90 -25.86 -30.69
N ILE A 713 2.17 -25.93 -32.00
CA ILE A 713 2.32 -27.19 -32.75
C ILE A 713 3.77 -27.68 -32.75
N GLU A 714 4.73 -26.78 -32.60
CA GLU A 714 6.16 -27.08 -32.58
C GLU A 714 6.50 -28.05 -31.43
N GLY A 715 6.96 -29.26 -31.78
CA GLY A 715 7.29 -30.31 -30.83
C GLY A 715 6.11 -31.17 -30.34
N ALA A 716 4.91 -31.00 -30.91
CA ALA A 716 3.77 -31.85 -30.60
C ALA A 716 3.83 -33.21 -31.31
N ASN A 717 3.54 -34.28 -30.57
CA ASN A 717 3.46 -35.66 -31.09
C ASN A 717 2.02 -36.12 -31.30
N TYR A 718 1.07 -35.48 -30.63
CA TYR A 718 -0.34 -35.83 -30.64
C TYR A 718 -1.24 -34.60 -30.79
N LEU A 719 -2.33 -34.80 -31.51
CA LEU A 719 -3.50 -33.94 -31.56
C LEU A 719 -4.60 -34.57 -30.69
N ILE A 720 -5.20 -33.77 -29.81
CA ILE A 720 -6.25 -34.19 -28.89
C ILE A 720 -7.57 -33.57 -29.34
N THR A 721 -8.56 -34.40 -29.66
CA THR A 721 -9.91 -33.93 -30.03
C THR A 721 -10.67 -33.42 -28.80
N LYS A 722 -11.77 -32.70 -29.02
CA LYS A 722 -12.66 -32.21 -27.94
C LYS A 722 -13.16 -33.34 -27.02
N ASN A 723 -13.27 -34.56 -27.54
CA ASN A 723 -13.70 -35.74 -26.79
C ASN A 723 -12.55 -36.42 -26.03
N GLY A 724 -11.32 -35.88 -26.09
CA GLY A 724 -10.14 -36.40 -25.42
C GLY A 724 -9.37 -37.47 -26.19
N ASN A 725 -9.77 -37.77 -27.44
CA ASN A 725 -9.08 -38.77 -28.25
C ASN A 725 -7.73 -38.25 -28.72
N LYS A 726 -6.67 -39.03 -28.50
CA LYS A 726 -5.31 -38.73 -28.96
C LYS A 726 -5.09 -39.31 -30.36
N ILE A 727 -4.64 -38.47 -31.28
CA ILE A 727 -4.32 -38.82 -32.66
C ILE A 727 -2.87 -38.46 -32.91
N LYS A 728 -2.07 -39.43 -33.37
CA LYS A 728 -0.64 -39.22 -33.58
C LYS A 728 -0.39 -38.33 -34.80
N ILE A 729 0.56 -37.41 -34.65
CA ILE A 729 1.03 -36.54 -35.71
C ILE A 729 2.19 -37.26 -36.42
N GLU A 730 2.03 -37.49 -37.72
CA GLU A 730 3.06 -38.10 -38.56
C GLU A 730 4.16 -37.10 -38.90
N ARG A 731 3.76 -35.88 -39.32
CA ARG A 731 4.67 -34.78 -39.62
C ARG A 731 3.93 -33.45 -39.71
N ILE A 732 4.67 -32.35 -39.52
CA ILE A 732 4.17 -30.98 -39.66
C ILE A 732 4.89 -30.32 -40.83
N GLN A 733 4.15 -29.66 -41.73
CA GLN A 733 4.69 -29.01 -42.93
C GLN A 733 4.22 -27.55 -43.01
N TYR A 734 5.07 -26.70 -43.60
CA TYR A 734 4.82 -25.27 -43.81
C TYR A 734 4.97 -24.94 -45.30
N PRO A 735 4.04 -25.38 -46.15
CA PRO A 735 4.19 -25.26 -47.60
C PRO A 735 4.02 -23.83 -48.10
N ASP A 736 3.34 -22.96 -47.34
CA ASP A 736 3.11 -21.57 -47.70
C ASP A 736 3.03 -20.66 -46.45
N ASN A 737 2.87 -19.34 -46.68
CA ASN A 737 2.80 -18.33 -45.61
C ASN A 737 1.44 -18.24 -44.93
N GLU A 738 0.42 -18.95 -45.41
CA GLU A 738 -0.96 -18.86 -44.96
C GLU A 738 -1.38 -20.07 -44.11
N TRP A 739 -0.78 -21.25 -44.33
CA TRP A 739 -1.23 -22.52 -43.77
C TRP A 739 -0.11 -23.37 -43.14
N ILE A 740 -0.47 -24.08 -42.07
CA ILE A 740 0.31 -25.13 -41.41
C ILE A 740 -0.43 -26.45 -41.64
N TYR A 741 0.30 -27.45 -42.13
CA TYR A 741 -0.25 -28.74 -42.49
C TYR A 741 0.17 -29.73 -41.42
N VAL A 742 -0.77 -30.16 -40.58
CA VAL A 742 -0.54 -31.20 -39.58
C VAL A 742 -1.01 -32.53 -40.16
N VAL A 743 -0.06 -33.37 -40.59
CA VAL A 743 -0.33 -34.70 -41.15
C VAL A 743 -0.50 -35.70 -40.01
N LEU A 744 -1.59 -36.45 -40.02
CA LEU A 744 -2.03 -37.37 -38.96
C LEU A 744 -1.94 -38.83 -39.44
N GLU A 745 -1.71 -39.75 -38.51
CA GLU A 745 -1.54 -41.17 -38.83
C GLU A 745 -2.85 -41.85 -39.32
N SER A 746 -4.02 -41.36 -38.92
CA SER A 746 -5.33 -41.94 -39.27
C SER A 746 -6.42 -40.89 -39.54
N VAL A 747 -7.36 -41.21 -40.45
CA VAL A 747 -8.57 -40.40 -40.69
C VAL A 747 -9.45 -40.43 -39.44
N ASN A 748 -9.84 -39.26 -38.92
CA ASN A 748 -10.82 -39.17 -37.85
C ASN A 748 -11.89 -38.10 -38.18
N GLU A 749 -13.16 -38.51 -38.23
CA GLU A 749 -14.29 -37.62 -38.54
C GLU A 749 -14.53 -36.55 -37.46
N GLU A 750 -13.96 -36.73 -36.27
CA GLU A 750 -14.02 -35.74 -35.18
C GLU A 750 -13.18 -34.48 -35.44
N ILE A 751 -12.39 -34.43 -36.51
CA ILE A 751 -11.55 -33.26 -36.87
C ILE A 751 -12.26 -32.36 -37.91
N ARG A 752 -13.59 -32.47 -38.05
CA ARG A 752 -14.37 -31.59 -38.93
C ARG A 752 -14.74 -30.29 -38.23
N TYR A 753 -14.66 -29.16 -38.93
CA TYR A 753 -15.09 -27.87 -38.40
C TYR A 753 -16.61 -27.88 -38.09
N PRO A 754 -17.07 -27.15 -37.05
CA PRO A 754 -16.28 -26.43 -36.05
C PRO A 754 -15.87 -27.32 -34.87
N ASN A 755 -14.58 -27.65 -34.77
CA ASN A 755 -14.03 -28.37 -33.62
C ASN A 755 -12.75 -27.72 -33.08
N GLU A 756 -12.67 -27.61 -31.76
CA GLU A 756 -11.48 -27.14 -31.03
C GLU A 756 -10.61 -28.35 -30.68
N ILE A 757 -9.31 -28.20 -30.90
CA ILE A 757 -8.31 -29.25 -30.68
C ILE A 757 -7.16 -28.74 -29.81
N LYS A 758 -6.45 -29.67 -29.17
CA LYS A 758 -5.24 -29.39 -28.38
C LYS A 758 -4.05 -30.16 -28.94
N PHE A 759 -2.85 -29.66 -28.70
CA PHE A 759 -1.60 -30.33 -29.09
C PHE A 759 -0.84 -30.75 -27.83
N SER A 760 -0.23 -31.93 -27.87
CA SER A 760 0.54 -32.49 -26.75
C SER A 760 1.81 -33.18 -27.25
N SER A 761 2.89 -33.05 -26.49
CA SER A 761 4.13 -33.81 -26.69
C SER A 761 4.05 -35.22 -26.06
N GLN A 762 3.04 -35.50 -25.23
CA GLN A 762 2.82 -36.76 -24.51
C GLN A 762 1.40 -37.33 -24.67
#